data_AF-A0A8J3HMR7-F1
#
_entry.id   AF-A0A8J3HMR7-F1
#
_cell.length_a   1.000
_cell.length_b   1.000
_cell.length_c   1.000
_cell.angle_alpha   90.00
_cell.angle_beta   90.00
_cell.angle_gamma   90.00
#
_symmetry.space_group_name_H-M   'P 1'
#
loop_
_entity.id
_entity.type
_entity.pdbx_description
1 polymer ?
#
loop_
_entity_poly.entity_id
_entity_poly.type
_entity_poly.pdbx_seq_one_letter_code
_entity_poly.pdbx_strand_id
1 'polypeptide(L)'
;MATDVARVSFDPGRRYTGVVPQQGRVSLEAEENEQYRIEDEERLAELREIIGPAGTPDDGYKIIEDGGDLVIGPGTMYVGGVRVHSGAKVRYSAQPDWRDSSGDPQFRKPGEAAHEHVVLQLTEYDVTAAEDPVLREVALGGPDGAARRRIVTRVRLLPTRAKACGPALRDDRKAWHVEGLEFDPATMRLNSASRLLVAWDPPPSAPDPCEPTAAGGYLGAENQLIRVQVSAAYEDGTFDLLWGYDNASMLYRVTAGSGTMLTLDRAPVDDYHFPRAGQPVQVLRAAADLDSADGVTEGWAAALCGEVAALSEPYDPDTRTVVLPAPPPAVYLDADATPQLYLRVWEELRTGVKSGQTVALTGTGVSVTIELEHGFAHPGDFWQIGVRPATPDTVLPARLLREAQPPDGPRMWACPLAVVAWSDGRFQLLDDCRIPFPPLTGLTPGTGGGCCTVSVDVADAARLQAIIDQATAGRPVGDPSQQVTVCLRAGRYQLAEPLVLTAGHGRLHLEGCGGAVVLAVAPGREDAFPQGMIVAVGVEAVTVTGITFELPPAYGLTDGSADDFRLADDRISAVHRGRGAAIAVRSVNTRDLRIADCTFDFDIGYDPDQRGVGQLRLWSAELDTAAVVVDRPPMVAVGILIGGACVGLTVEGCRFVHDRARASDVDAQVMVGVMVSPSLVRTAAGRRKVASGMLVDSLLDDARLRDNLFAGITVAVAALGEVGGVLIGENTVRDCYGGFWLLSAETLRGLDLIDAYRATDVSAATMTAINTTVQSVFLDPVAQFLVAFGWTYPLPDSAGTAGNVAGEAGPDPAVWTKRFVDSVAGGPSAPSVAFAEIKAETWFGRAAVSRDKLIADAGSSRDLRAAALTAIDFARSYAIQVLRHETRLQIHHNTVDCATTARQYAVSDAVYTAHAATGPAVIVLNRLGAETAASRAGHVRRDGVVQFDANQCTARCDGAVVTLALVGTTTVTGNTVRRAESGYSLAVLGATEGAAITGNVLWGPAVLPAGRPFPAPLDNWLPFNTVR
;
A
#
# COMPACT_ATOMS: atom_id res chain seq x y z
N MET A 1 -17.02 23.11 -44.22
CA MET A 1 -15.55 23.25 -44.31
C MET A 1 -14.94 22.48 -43.16
N ALA A 2 -13.77 21.87 -43.33
CA ALA A 2 -12.87 21.42 -42.28
C ALA A 2 -12.24 22.63 -41.56
N THR A 3 -11.44 22.37 -40.54
CA THR A 3 -10.96 23.37 -39.58
C THR A 3 -9.97 24.35 -40.21
N ASP A 4 -10.45 25.54 -40.60
CA ASP A 4 -9.61 26.69 -40.94
C ASP A 4 -9.19 27.40 -39.64
N VAL A 5 -7.87 27.51 -39.41
CA VAL A 5 -7.32 28.02 -38.15
C VAL A 5 -6.19 29.00 -38.40
N ALA A 6 -6.05 29.97 -37.51
CA ALA A 6 -4.81 30.72 -37.40
C ALA A 6 -3.70 29.84 -36.81
N ARG A 7 -2.43 30.22 -37.06
CA ARG A 7 -1.24 29.49 -36.60
C ARG A 7 -1.30 29.09 -35.12
N VAL A 8 -0.75 27.93 -34.79
CA VAL A 8 -0.49 27.51 -33.40
C VAL A 8 1.02 27.56 -33.16
N SER A 9 1.50 28.49 -32.33
CA SER A 9 2.95 28.68 -32.08
C SER A 9 3.49 27.97 -30.85
N PHE A 10 2.68 27.15 -30.18
CA PHE A 10 3.04 26.45 -28.96
C PHE A 10 4.39 25.74 -29.07
N ASP A 11 5.22 25.93 -28.04
CA ASP A 11 6.56 25.38 -27.93
C ASP A 11 6.81 24.95 -26.49
N PRO A 12 6.85 23.63 -26.20
CA PRO A 12 7.04 23.14 -24.84
C PRO A 12 8.39 23.58 -24.24
N GLY A 13 9.41 23.86 -25.06
CA GLY A 13 10.71 24.34 -24.60
C GLY A 13 10.67 25.73 -23.98
N ARG A 14 9.65 26.54 -24.29
CA ARG A 14 9.49 27.90 -23.75
C ARG A 14 8.77 27.95 -22.40
N ARG A 15 8.07 26.87 -22.02
CA ARG A 15 7.36 26.74 -20.74
C ARG A 15 6.38 27.90 -20.47
N TYR A 16 5.66 28.33 -21.49
CA TYR A 16 4.57 29.28 -21.30
C TYR A 16 3.39 28.56 -20.64
N THR A 17 2.79 29.19 -19.63
CA THR A 17 1.63 28.68 -18.89
C THR A 17 0.35 29.45 -19.22
N GLY A 18 0.42 30.40 -20.15
CA GLY A 18 -0.74 31.10 -20.69
C GLY A 18 -0.37 32.32 -21.52
N VAL A 19 -1.39 32.96 -22.10
CA VAL A 19 -1.33 34.15 -22.94
C VAL A 19 -1.91 35.34 -22.19
N VAL A 20 -1.26 36.50 -22.32
CA VAL A 20 -1.67 37.75 -21.63
C VAL A 20 -2.14 38.78 -22.66
N PRO A 21 -3.46 39.00 -22.82
CA PRO A 21 -3.98 40.02 -23.73
C PRO A 21 -3.55 41.42 -23.26
N GLN A 22 -3.10 42.25 -24.21
CA GLN A 22 -2.57 43.58 -23.92
C GLN A 22 -3.62 44.66 -24.17
N GLN A 23 -3.75 45.61 -23.24
CA GLN A 23 -4.71 46.70 -23.35
C GLN A 23 -4.51 47.50 -24.65
N GLY A 24 -5.60 47.70 -25.41
CA GLY A 24 -5.61 48.53 -26.62
C GLY A 24 -5.01 47.86 -27.86
N ARG A 25 -4.70 46.56 -27.83
CA ARG A 25 -4.24 45.79 -28.99
C ARG A 25 -5.37 44.96 -29.60
N VAL A 26 -5.20 44.60 -30.88
CA VAL A 26 -6.10 43.69 -31.61
C VAL A 26 -5.90 42.27 -31.09
N SER A 27 -6.99 41.57 -30.79
CA SER A 27 -6.98 40.13 -30.49
C SER A 27 -6.93 39.33 -31.79
N LEU A 28 -6.10 38.30 -31.87
CA LEU A 28 -6.09 37.35 -32.99
C LEU A 28 -6.47 35.96 -32.48
N GLU A 29 -7.08 35.18 -33.37
CA GLU A 29 -7.45 33.79 -33.10
C GLU A 29 -6.22 32.91 -32.81
N ALA A 30 -5.04 33.31 -33.30
CA ALA A 30 -3.77 32.62 -33.05
C ALA A 30 -3.42 32.58 -31.56
N GLU A 31 -3.65 33.69 -30.83
CA GLU A 31 -3.37 33.75 -29.39
C GLU A 31 -4.35 32.91 -28.58
N GLU A 32 -5.63 32.84 -29.00
CA GLU A 32 -6.62 31.97 -28.37
C GLU A 32 -6.31 30.49 -28.63
N ASN A 33 -5.95 30.14 -29.87
CA ASN A 33 -5.53 28.78 -30.22
C ASN A 33 -4.28 28.33 -29.45
N GLU A 34 -3.32 29.24 -29.24
CA GLU A 34 -2.13 28.97 -28.42
C GLU A 34 -2.49 28.81 -26.93
N GLN A 35 -3.38 29.66 -26.38
CA GLN A 35 -3.87 29.51 -25.01
C GLN A 35 -4.49 28.12 -24.78
N TYR A 36 -5.38 27.68 -25.67
CA TYR A 36 -6.00 26.35 -25.55
C TYR A 36 -4.99 25.22 -25.63
N ARG A 37 -3.94 25.34 -26.47
CA ARG A 37 -2.90 24.32 -26.55
C ARG A 37 -2.05 24.28 -25.28
N ILE A 38 -1.72 25.44 -24.69
CA ILE A 38 -0.99 25.51 -23.41
C ILE A 38 -1.79 24.84 -22.30
N GLU A 39 -3.07 25.21 -22.13
CA GLU A 39 -3.94 24.63 -21.10
C GLU A 39 -4.13 23.12 -21.27
N ASP A 40 -4.27 22.65 -22.51
CA ASP A 40 -4.43 21.23 -22.77
C ASP A 40 -3.16 20.43 -22.41
N GLU A 41 -1.97 20.90 -22.78
CA GLU A 41 -0.72 20.20 -22.44
C GLU A 41 -0.42 20.23 -20.93
N GLU A 42 -0.68 21.34 -20.24
CA GLU A 42 -0.57 21.43 -18.78
C GLU A 42 -1.56 20.46 -18.10
N ARG A 43 -2.83 20.43 -18.52
CA ARG A 43 -3.84 19.49 -17.99
C ARG A 43 -3.44 18.03 -18.18
N LEU A 44 -2.89 17.68 -19.35
CA LEU A 44 -2.40 16.32 -19.62
C LEU A 44 -1.20 15.97 -18.73
N ALA A 45 -0.29 16.92 -18.50
CA ALA A 45 0.86 16.74 -17.61
C ALA A 45 0.41 16.53 -16.15
N GLU A 46 -0.47 17.39 -15.62
CA GLU A 46 -1.02 17.29 -14.26
C GLU A 46 -1.70 15.93 -14.04
N LEU A 47 -2.59 15.51 -14.94
CA LEU A 47 -3.29 14.23 -14.81
C LEU A 47 -2.34 13.03 -14.87
N ARG A 48 -1.28 13.11 -15.68
CA ARG A 48 -0.24 12.07 -15.74
C ARG A 48 0.57 12.01 -14.45
N GLU A 49 0.85 13.14 -13.80
CA GLU A 49 1.55 13.16 -12.51
C GLU A 49 0.69 12.61 -11.37
N ILE A 50 -0.62 12.83 -11.42
CA ILE A 50 -1.57 12.36 -10.40
C ILE A 50 -1.90 10.87 -10.56
N ILE A 51 -2.16 10.40 -11.79
CA ILE A 51 -2.67 9.05 -12.08
C ILE A 51 -1.55 8.10 -12.49
N GLY A 52 -0.47 8.63 -13.07
CA GLY A 52 0.53 7.86 -13.80
C GLY A 52 0.24 7.80 -15.32
N PRO A 53 1.02 7.01 -16.07
CA PRO A 53 0.89 6.93 -17.53
C PRO A 53 -0.49 6.46 -18.01
N ALA A 54 -1.15 5.56 -17.28
CA ALA A 54 -2.52 5.12 -17.56
C ALA A 54 -3.21 4.56 -16.29
N GLY A 55 -4.53 4.55 -16.26
CA GLY A 55 -5.30 3.90 -15.19
C GLY A 55 -6.81 4.07 -15.28
N THR A 56 -7.56 3.30 -14.49
CA THR A 56 -9.03 3.36 -14.41
C THR A 56 -9.52 3.53 -12.95
N PRO A 57 -10.45 4.46 -12.68
CA PRO A 57 -11.03 4.63 -11.35
C PRO A 57 -12.27 3.74 -11.07
N ASP A 58 -12.88 3.14 -12.11
CA ASP A 58 -14.25 2.61 -12.07
C ASP A 58 -14.43 1.32 -12.91
N ASP A 59 -13.42 0.44 -12.91
CA ASP A 59 -13.39 -0.84 -13.64
C ASP A 59 -13.68 -0.69 -15.15
N GLY A 60 -13.46 0.51 -15.68
CA GLY A 60 -13.75 0.91 -17.05
C GLY A 60 -12.92 0.18 -18.09
N TYR A 61 -13.47 0.06 -19.31
CA TYR A 61 -12.80 -0.57 -20.45
C TYR A 61 -12.35 -2.02 -20.20
N LYS A 62 -13.02 -2.71 -19.26
CA LYS A 62 -12.78 -4.14 -18.98
C LYS A 62 -13.09 -4.99 -20.18
N ILE A 63 -12.21 -5.91 -20.54
CA ILE A 63 -12.47 -6.87 -21.61
C ILE A 63 -13.27 -8.04 -21.06
N ILE A 64 -14.45 -8.26 -21.61
CA ILE A 64 -15.41 -9.30 -21.23
C ILE A 64 -15.88 -10.09 -22.44
N GLU A 65 -16.26 -11.35 -22.22
CA GLU A 65 -16.84 -12.23 -23.23
C GLU A 65 -18.36 -12.05 -23.23
N ASP A 66 -18.95 -11.94 -24.43
CA ASP A 66 -20.40 -11.98 -24.59
C ASP A 66 -20.77 -12.58 -25.96
N GLY A 67 -21.32 -13.79 -25.96
CA GLY A 67 -21.89 -14.41 -27.16
C GLY A 67 -20.86 -14.69 -28.26
N GLY A 68 -19.60 -14.94 -27.91
CA GLY A 68 -18.51 -15.18 -28.87
C GLY A 68 -17.88 -13.93 -29.47
N ASP A 69 -18.29 -12.71 -29.06
CA ASP A 69 -17.59 -11.46 -29.39
C ASP A 69 -16.78 -10.94 -28.18
N LEU A 70 -15.79 -10.12 -28.47
CA LEU A 70 -15.03 -9.37 -27.47
C LEU A 70 -15.81 -8.10 -27.13
N VAL A 71 -16.12 -7.89 -25.85
CA VAL A 71 -16.89 -6.73 -25.38
C VAL A 71 -16.06 -5.87 -24.45
N ILE A 72 -16.16 -4.56 -24.64
CA ILE A 72 -15.48 -3.51 -23.88
C ILE A 72 -16.48 -2.98 -22.86
N GLY A 73 -16.14 -3.11 -21.58
CA GLY A 73 -16.98 -2.70 -20.46
C GLY A 73 -17.10 -1.18 -20.34
N PRO A 74 -18.24 -0.67 -19.83
CA PRO A 74 -18.44 0.75 -19.57
C PRO A 74 -17.52 1.25 -18.44
N GLY A 75 -17.29 2.55 -18.37
CA GLY A 75 -16.50 3.21 -17.34
C GLY A 75 -15.48 4.18 -17.93
N THR A 76 -14.50 4.58 -17.12
CA THR A 76 -13.51 5.61 -17.42
C THR A 76 -12.12 5.00 -17.57
N MET A 77 -11.35 5.50 -18.53
CA MET A 77 -9.92 5.20 -18.65
C MET A 77 -9.14 6.51 -18.84
N TYR A 78 -7.98 6.60 -18.17
CA TYR A 78 -7.00 7.66 -18.38
C TYR A 78 -5.82 7.06 -19.15
N VAL A 79 -5.40 7.73 -20.22
CA VAL A 79 -4.27 7.31 -21.08
C VAL A 79 -3.42 8.53 -21.39
N GLY A 80 -2.21 8.60 -20.86
CA GLY A 80 -1.31 9.73 -21.10
C GLY A 80 -1.87 11.08 -20.62
N GLY A 81 -2.71 11.07 -19.60
CA GLY A 81 -3.48 12.24 -19.14
C GLY A 81 -4.80 12.47 -19.88
N VAL A 82 -5.05 11.79 -21.01
CA VAL A 82 -6.33 11.86 -21.74
C VAL A 82 -7.39 11.04 -21.01
N ARG A 83 -8.48 11.68 -20.60
CA ARG A 83 -9.63 11.01 -20.00
C ARG A 83 -10.63 10.60 -21.08
N VAL A 84 -10.98 9.32 -21.15
CA VAL A 84 -12.04 8.79 -22.01
C VAL A 84 -13.07 8.04 -21.17
N HIS A 85 -14.32 8.02 -21.63
CA HIS A 85 -15.44 7.43 -20.91
C HIS A 85 -16.38 6.73 -21.89
N SER A 86 -16.82 5.52 -21.53
CA SER A 86 -17.89 4.80 -22.21
C SER A 86 -19.06 4.57 -21.26
N GLY A 87 -20.25 5.05 -21.63
CA GLY A 87 -21.47 4.87 -20.83
C GLY A 87 -22.13 3.49 -20.97
N ALA A 88 -21.74 2.70 -21.97
CA ALA A 88 -22.34 1.41 -22.27
C ALA A 88 -21.29 0.34 -22.63
N LYS A 89 -21.73 -0.92 -22.66
CA LYS A 89 -20.92 -2.01 -23.22
C LYS A 89 -20.81 -1.83 -24.73
N VAL A 90 -19.59 -1.91 -25.26
CA VAL A 90 -19.31 -1.80 -26.69
C VAL A 90 -18.79 -3.12 -27.22
N ARG A 91 -19.39 -3.63 -28.30
CA ARG A 91 -18.87 -4.82 -29.00
C ARG A 91 -17.67 -4.43 -29.86
N TYR A 92 -16.63 -5.26 -29.86
CA TYR A 92 -15.45 -5.05 -30.70
C TYR A 92 -15.81 -4.92 -32.19
N SER A 93 -16.76 -5.73 -32.65
CA SER A 93 -17.25 -5.74 -34.02
C SER A 93 -18.10 -4.51 -34.40
N ALA A 94 -18.57 -3.74 -33.42
CA ALA A 94 -19.50 -2.62 -33.61
C ALA A 94 -19.09 -1.40 -32.77
N GLN A 95 -17.83 -1.00 -32.86
CA GLN A 95 -17.31 0.17 -32.16
C GLN A 95 -17.85 1.47 -32.80
N PRO A 96 -18.50 2.36 -32.03
CA PRO A 96 -19.08 3.60 -32.58
C PRO A 96 -18.00 4.56 -33.11
N ASP A 97 -16.78 4.46 -32.57
CA ASP A 97 -15.61 5.25 -32.97
C ASP A 97 -14.74 4.55 -34.05
N TRP A 98 -15.24 3.47 -34.67
CA TRP A 98 -14.57 2.75 -35.77
C TRP A 98 -15.55 2.28 -36.86
N ARG A 99 -16.34 3.22 -37.38
CA ARG A 99 -17.38 2.95 -38.39
C ARG A 99 -16.79 2.54 -39.75
N ASP A 100 -15.60 3.03 -40.04
CA ASP A 100 -14.81 2.68 -41.23
C ASP A 100 -13.98 1.40 -41.05
N SER A 101 -14.21 0.59 -40.01
CA SER A 101 -13.49 -0.68 -39.77
C SER A 101 -13.53 -1.66 -40.94
N SER A 102 -14.63 -1.67 -41.70
CA SER A 102 -14.75 -2.50 -42.90
C SER A 102 -13.73 -2.07 -43.96
N GLY A 103 -12.76 -2.94 -44.26
CA GLY A 103 -11.68 -2.66 -45.20
C GLY A 103 -10.50 -1.88 -44.62
N ASP A 104 -10.52 -1.53 -43.33
CA ASP A 104 -9.38 -0.95 -42.63
C ASP A 104 -8.35 -2.05 -42.32
N PRO A 105 -7.09 -1.93 -42.78
CA PRO A 105 -6.05 -2.93 -42.53
C PRO A 105 -5.70 -3.10 -41.04
N GLN A 106 -6.06 -2.13 -40.18
CA GLN A 106 -5.86 -2.22 -38.74
C GLN A 106 -6.96 -3.04 -38.03
N PHE A 107 -8.10 -3.27 -38.66
CA PHE A 107 -9.19 -4.07 -38.10
C PHE A 107 -8.93 -5.56 -38.33
N ARG A 108 -8.99 -6.36 -37.26
CA ARG A 108 -8.77 -7.81 -37.30
C ARG A 108 -9.92 -8.53 -36.63
N LYS A 109 -10.36 -9.67 -37.17
CA LYS A 109 -11.41 -10.42 -36.49
C LYS A 109 -10.86 -11.08 -35.23
N PRO A 110 -11.62 -11.08 -34.12
CA PRO A 110 -11.22 -11.79 -32.92
C PRO A 110 -10.93 -13.28 -33.21
N GLY A 111 -9.78 -13.77 -32.77
CA GLY A 111 -9.38 -15.17 -32.95
C GLY A 111 -8.63 -15.48 -34.25
N GLU A 112 -8.22 -14.47 -35.01
CA GLU A 112 -7.31 -14.66 -36.14
C GLU A 112 -5.91 -15.12 -35.70
N ALA A 113 -5.50 -14.77 -34.48
CA ALA A 113 -4.29 -15.27 -33.84
C ALA A 113 -4.61 -16.09 -32.58
N ALA A 114 -3.72 -17.03 -32.24
CA ALA A 114 -3.90 -17.88 -31.04
C ALA A 114 -3.96 -17.05 -29.75
N HIS A 115 -3.09 -16.03 -29.63
CA HIS A 115 -3.19 -15.00 -28.62
C HIS A 115 -3.17 -13.61 -29.27
N GLU A 116 -3.90 -12.69 -28.66
CA GLU A 116 -4.03 -11.31 -29.10
C GLU A 116 -3.85 -10.38 -27.90
N HIS A 117 -3.24 -9.23 -28.15
CA HIS A 117 -3.14 -8.14 -27.21
C HIS A 117 -4.17 -7.09 -27.57
N VAL A 118 -5.05 -6.79 -26.62
CA VAL A 118 -6.15 -5.84 -26.77
C VAL A 118 -5.64 -4.47 -26.34
N VAL A 119 -5.63 -3.51 -27.26
CA VAL A 119 -5.05 -2.18 -27.03
C VAL A 119 -6.06 -1.09 -27.35
N LEU A 120 -6.27 -0.16 -26.42
CA LEU A 120 -7.04 1.05 -26.63
C LEU A 120 -6.15 2.10 -27.30
N GLN A 121 -6.46 2.47 -28.53
CA GLN A 121 -5.84 3.56 -29.26
C GLN A 121 -6.74 4.81 -29.22
N LEU A 122 -6.14 5.95 -28.94
CA LEU A 122 -6.80 7.26 -28.91
C LEU A 122 -6.22 8.12 -30.03
N THR A 123 -7.07 8.80 -30.79
CA THR A 123 -6.64 9.70 -31.86
C THR A 123 -7.42 11.02 -31.79
N GLU A 124 -6.70 12.14 -31.90
CA GLU A 124 -7.29 13.48 -31.93
C GLU A 124 -7.87 13.80 -33.31
N TYR A 125 -9.13 14.20 -33.33
CA TYR A 125 -9.88 14.67 -34.51
C TYR A 125 -10.34 16.09 -34.27
N ASP A 126 -10.30 16.91 -35.31
CA ASP A 126 -11.06 18.15 -35.35
C ASP A 126 -12.36 17.90 -36.13
N VAL A 127 -13.48 18.32 -35.55
CA VAL A 127 -14.83 18.11 -36.05
C VAL A 127 -15.45 19.48 -36.36
N THR A 128 -15.95 19.61 -37.59
CA THR A 128 -16.55 20.84 -38.09
C THR A 128 -18.04 20.72 -38.34
N ALA A 129 -18.72 21.80 -38.70
CA ALA A 129 -20.15 21.72 -38.99
C ALA A 129 -20.49 20.94 -40.27
N ALA A 130 -19.47 20.67 -41.11
CA ALA A 130 -19.59 19.73 -42.22
C ALA A 130 -19.73 18.28 -41.72
N GLU A 131 -19.21 17.95 -40.55
CA GLU A 131 -19.24 16.61 -39.94
C GLU A 131 -20.33 16.47 -38.89
N ASP A 132 -20.53 17.53 -38.10
CA ASP A 132 -21.57 17.68 -37.07
C ASP A 132 -22.51 18.85 -37.43
N PRO A 133 -23.70 18.60 -38.01
CA PRO A 133 -24.59 19.69 -38.42
C PRO A 133 -25.04 20.58 -37.25
N VAL A 134 -24.98 20.10 -36.00
CA VAL A 134 -25.43 20.83 -34.80
C VAL A 134 -24.51 21.99 -34.45
N LEU A 135 -23.24 21.94 -34.87
CA LEU A 135 -22.29 23.04 -34.65
C LEU A 135 -22.61 24.29 -35.49
N ARG A 136 -23.55 24.19 -36.43
CA ARG A 136 -23.91 25.29 -37.33
C ARG A 136 -24.90 26.25 -36.67
N GLU A 137 -24.58 27.54 -36.68
CA GLU A 137 -25.56 28.58 -36.35
C GLU A 137 -26.44 28.88 -37.57
N VAL A 138 -27.71 28.51 -37.48
CA VAL A 138 -28.70 28.67 -38.57
C VAL A 138 -28.86 30.15 -38.94
N ALA A 139 -28.75 31.07 -37.98
CA ALA A 139 -28.90 32.51 -38.20
C ALA A 139 -27.78 33.11 -39.08
N LEU A 140 -26.60 32.48 -39.16
CA LEU A 140 -25.48 32.98 -39.96
C LEU A 140 -25.55 32.58 -41.44
N GLY A 141 -26.50 31.72 -41.82
CA GLY A 141 -26.80 31.44 -43.23
C GLY A 141 -25.74 30.67 -44.01
N GLY A 142 -24.66 30.18 -43.40
CA GLY A 142 -23.53 29.64 -44.16
C GLY A 142 -22.29 29.35 -43.33
N PRO A 143 -21.64 30.39 -42.77
CA PRO A 143 -20.34 30.29 -42.11
C PRO A 143 -20.41 29.51 -40.79
N ASP A 144 -19.37 28.72 -40.55
CA ASP A 144 -19.17 27.98 -39.31
C ASP A 144 -18.21 28.76 -38.41
N GLY A 145 -18.54 28.90 -37.12
CA GLY A 145 -17.77 29.77 -36.21
C GLY A 145 -16.49 29.16 -35.64
N ALA A 146 -16.50 27.86 -35.29
CA ALA A 146 -15.36 27.17 -34.71
C ALA A 146 -15.53 25.65 -34.78
N ALA A 147 -14.42 24.92 -34.97
CA ALA A 147 -14.37 23.47 -34.86
C ALA A 147 -14.45 22.98 -33.40
N ARG A 148 -14.63 21.67 -33.21
CA ARG A 148 -14.50 20.98 -31.91
C ARG A 148 -13.40 19.95 -31.99
N ARG A 149 -12.63 19.82 -30.92
CA ARG A 149 -11.67 18.73 -30.78
C ARG A 149 -12.35 17.53 -30.12
N ARG A 150 -12.22 16.35 -30.72
CA ARG A 150 -12.72 15.08 -30.19
C ARG A 150 -11.60 14.05 -30.13
N ILE A 151 -11.60 13.23 -29.08
CA ILE A 151 -10.78 12.01 -29.04
C ILE A 151 -11.63 10.85 -29.55
N VAL A 152 -11.20 10.26 -30.66
CA VAL A 152 -11.78 9.03 -31.23
C VAL A 152 -11.06 7.83 -30.62
N THR A 153 -11.83 6.87 -30.13
CA THR A 153 -11.32 5.69 -29.40
C THR A 153 -11.48 4.40 -30.21
N ARG A 154 -10.40 3.65 -30.41
CA ARG A 154 -10.43 2.37 -31.13
C ARG A 154 -9.74 1.30 -30.32
N VAL A 155 -10.43 0.22 -30.02
CA VAL A 155 -9.85 -0.98 -29.43
C VAL A 155 -9.34 -1.86 -30.57
N ARG A 156 -8.03 -2.04 -30.67
CA ARG A 156 -7.32 -2.85 -31.66
C ARG A 156 -6.93 -4.21 -31.08
N LEU A 157 -6.84 -5.22 -31.95
CA LEU A 157 -6.29 -6.54 -31.63
C LEU A 157 -4.96 -6.70 -32.33
N LEU A 158 -3.89 -6.85 -31.56
CA LEU A 158 -2.54 -7.05 -32.07
C LEU A 158 -2.10 -8.51 -31.83
N PRO A 159 -1.69 -9.26 -32.86
CA PRO A 159 -1.24 -10.63 -32.68
C PRO A 159 -0.02 -10.71 -31.77
N THR A 160 -0.03 -11.62 -30.80
CA THR A 160 1.12 -11.84 -29.93
C THR A 160 1.34 -13.32 -29.63
N ARG A 161 2.56 -13.67 -29.23
CA ARG A 161 2.86 -15.00 -28.64
C ARG A 161 2.92 -14.93 -27.12
N ALA A 162 2.97 -13.72 -26.57
CA ALA A 162 2.98 -13.49 -25.13
C ALA A 162 1.67 -13.94 -24.49
N LYS A 163 1.75 -14.22 -23.19
CA LYS A 163 0.59 -14.49 -22.33
C LYS A 163 0.39 -13.44 -21.24
N ALA A 164 1.26 -12.43 -21.19
CA ALA A 164 1.29 -11.39 -20.18
C ALA A 164 1.52 -10.02 -20.83
N CYS A 165 1.02 -8.96 -20.20
CA CYS A 165 0.94 -7.61 -20.77
C CYS A 165 2.32 -7.02 -21.15
N GLY A 166 3.30 -7.13 -20.26
CA GLY A 166 4.64 -6.55 -20.50
C GLY A 166 5.35 -7.09 -21.76
N PRO A 167 5.45 -8.42 -21.94
CA PRO A 167 5.96 -9.00 -23.18
C PRO A 167 5.10 -8.71 -24.42
N ALA A 168 3.76 -8.68 -24.29
CA ALA A 168 2.86 -8.36 -25.40
C ALA A 168 3.10 -6.94 -25.92
N LEU A 169 3.17 -5.95 -25.01
CA LEU A 169 3.48 -4.57 -25.35
C LEU A 169 4.85 -4.42 -26.05
N ARG A 170 5.85 -5.25 -25.73
CA ARG A 170 7.14 -5.23 -26.44
C ARG A 170 7.02 -5.69 -27.89
N ASP A 171 6.06 -6.56 -28.21
CA ASP A 171 5.79 -6.98 -29.58
C ASP A 171 5.01 -5.89 -30.33
N ASP A 172 4.03 -5.26 -29.69
CA ASP A 172 3.30 -4.12 -30.27
C ASP A 172 4.22 -2.97 -30.67
N ARG A 173 5.20 -2.66 -29.82
CA ARG A 173 6.21 -1.63 -30.14
C ARG A 173 6.94 -1.89 -31.46
N LYS A 174 7.13 -3.15 -31.83
CA LYS A 174 7.72 -3.50 -33.13
C LYS A 174 6.71 -3.30 -34.26
N ALA A 175 5.44 -3.62 -34.03
CA ALA A 175 4.38 -3.39 -35.01
C ALA A 175 4.20 -1.88 -35.28
N TRP A 176 4.10 -1.06 -34.23
CA TRP A 176 4.03 0.40 -34.36
C TRP A 176 5.27 0.99 -35.03
N HIS A 177 6.46 0.47 -34.74
CA HIS A 177 7.67 0.92 -35.44
C HIS A 177 7.63 0.66 -36.95
N VAL A 178 6.94 -0.41 -37.40
CA VAL A 178 6.67 -0.66 -38.83
C VAL A 178 5.59 0.29 -39.38
N GLU A 179 4.65 0.73 -38.54
CA GLU A 179 3.67 1.77 -38.90
C GLU A 179 4.26 3.20 -38.90
N GLY A 180 5.55 3.38 -38.61
CA GLY A 180 6.17 4.70 -38.52
C GLY A 180 5.93 5.41 -37.19
N LEU A 181 5.58 4.66 -36.14
CA LEU A 181 5.25 5.18 -34.82
C LEU A 181 6.22 4.66 -33.75
N GLU A 182 6.61 5.54 -32.85
CA GLU A 182 7.34 5.22 -31.63
C GLU A 182 6.42 5.40 -30.41
N PHE A 183 6.28 4.33 -29.63
CA PHE A 183 5.51 4.36 -28.39
C PHE A 183 6.36 4.83 -27.21
N ASP A 184 5.94 5.91 -26.57
CA ASP A 184 6.51 6.42 -25.33
C ASP A 184 5.71 5.88 -24.13
N PRO A 185 6.27 4.96 -23.31
CA PRO A 185 5.57 4.39 -22.18
C PRO A 185 5.29 5.38 -21.04
N ALA A 186 6.01 6.50 -20.94
CA ALA A 186 5.79 7.49 -19.88
C ALA A 186 4.55 8.34 -20.16
N THR A 187 4.33 8.67 -21.43
CA THR A 187 3.22 9.53 -21.87
C THR A 187 2.10 8.78 -22.57
N MET A 188 2.28 7.47 -22.80
CA MET A 188 1.41 6.62 -23.63
C MET A 188 1.24 7.12 -25.06
N ARG A 189 2.06 8.07 -25.51
CA ARG A 189 1.99 8.66 -26.85
C ARG A 189 2.50 7.70 -27.91
N LEU A 190 1.86 7.73 -29.07
CA LEU A 190 2.40 7.19 -30.32
C LEU A 190 2.92 8.37 -31.14
N ASN A 191 4.23 8.58 -31.10
CA ASN A 191 4.90 9.67 -31.80
C ASN A 191 5.27 9.22 -33.22
N SER A 192 4.99 10.03 -34.22
CA SER A 192 5.43 9.74 -35.59
C SER A 192 6.95 9.86 -35.74
N ALA A 193 7.52 9.03 -36.61
CA ALA A 193 8.91 9.10 -37.05
C ALA A 193 9.17 10.24 -38.06
N SER A 194 8.12 10.81 -38.65
CA SER A 194 8.24 11.84 -39.69
C SER A 194 8.66 13.19 -39.10
N ARG A 195 9.58 13.89 -39.76
CA ARG A 195 9.99 15.25 -39.43
C ARG A 195 9.99 16.10 -40.69
N LEU A 196 9.40 17.31 -40.64
CA LEU A 196 9.35 18.22 -41.79
C LEU A 196 10.26 19.43 -41.57
N LEU A 197 11.10 19.70 -42.56
CA LEU A 197 11.89 20.92 -42.69
C LEU A 197 11.39 21.74 -43.88
N VAL A 198 11.29 23.05 -43.72
CA VAL A 198 10.92 23.99 -44.78
C VAL A 198 12.16 24.64 -45.36
N ALA A 199 12.15 24.83 -46.68
CA ALA A 199 13.12 25.59 -47.44
C ALA A 199 12.39 26.50 -48.46
N TRP A 200 13.15 27.39 -49.10
CA TRP A 200 12.65 28.30 -50.12
C TRP A 200 13.21 27.92 -51.50
N ASP A 201 12.39 28.06 -52.53
CA ASP A 201 12.79 27.86 -53.93
C ASP A 201 12.27 28.99 -54.84
N PRO A 202 13.13 29.91 -55.32
CA PRO A 202 14.57 30.00 -55.05
C PRO A 202 14.85 30.51 -53.62
N PRO A 203 16.03 30.22 -53.04
CA PRO A 203 16.42 30.72 -51.73
C PRO A 203 16.44 32.26 -51.69
N PRO A 204 16.14 32.89 -50.54
CA PRO A 204 16.18 34.34 -50.42
C PRO A 204 17.61 34.83 -50.65
N SER A 205 17.77 35.78 -51.57
CA SER A 205 19.04 36.48 -51.81
C SER A 205 19.03 37.85 -51.12
N ALA A 206 20.18 38.27 -50.59
CA ALA A 206 20.32 39.63 -50.06
C ALA A 206 20.13 40.66 -51.19
N PRO A 207 19.37 41.75 -50.97
CA PRO A 207 19.13 42.75 -52.00
C PRO A 207 20.44 43.48 -52.36
N ASP A 208 20.83 43.43 -53.63
CA ASP A 208 21.91 44.26 -54.19
C ASP A 208 21.32 45.61 -54.63
N PRO A 209 21.82 46.76 -54.14
CA PRO A 209 21.37 48.09 -54.57
C PRO A 209 21.46 48.35 -56.09
N CYS A 210 22.28 47.58 -56.82
CA CYS A 210 22.53 47.74 -58.24
C CYS A 210 21.82 46.70 -59.13
N GLU A 211 21.27 45.63 -58.55
CA GLU A 211 20.52 44.59 -59.25
C GLU A 211 19.20 44.30 -58.51
N PRO A 212 18.04 44.78 -59.01
CA PRO A 212 16.75 44.34 -58.49
C PRO A 212 16.55 42.86 -58.84
N THR A 213 17.08 41.97 -58.00
CA THR A 213 16.86 40.54 -58.08
C THR A 213 15.45 40.22 -57.56
N ALA A 214 14.78 39.26 -58.19
CA ALA A 214 13.51 38.74 -57.69
C ALA A 214 13.76 38.19 -56.27
N ALA A 215 13.11 38.76 -55.26
CA ALA A 215 13.25 38.31 -53.88
C ALA A 215 12.77 36.85 -53.80
N GLY A 216 13.69 35.92 -53.53
CA GLY A 216 13.33 34.54 -53.18
C GLY A 216 12.51 34.49 -51.88
N GLY A 217 11.70 33.45 -51.70
CA GLY A 217 10.76 33.33 -50.59
C GLY A 217 9.34 33.01 -51.06
N TYR A 218 8.35 33.32 -50.23
CA TYR A 218 6.93 33.12 -50.51
C TYR A 218 6.45 34.01 -51.66
N LEU A 219 5.89 33.38 -52.68
CA LEU A 219 5.47 34.01 -53.94
C LEU A 219 3.97 34.32 -53.99
N GLY A 220 3.20 33.90 -52.98
CA GLY A 220 1.76 34.14 -52.95
C GLY A 220 1.39 35.57 -52.58
N ALA A 221 0.19 35.98 -53.01
CA ALA A 221 -0.32 37.34 -52.80
C ALA A 221 -1.06 37.52 -51.46
N GLU A 222 -1.35 36.42 -50.75
CA GLU A 222 -2.22 36.41 -49.56
C GLU A 222 -1.54 35.78 -48.35
N ASN A 223 -2.07 36.07 -47.17
CA ASN A 223 -1.63 35.41 -45.95
C ASN A 223 -2.21 33.98 -45.92
N GLN A 224 -1.34 32.97 -45.94
CA GLN A 224 -1.78 31.59 -46.09
C GLN A 224 -1.33 30.72 -44.91
N LEU A 225 -2.13 29.69 -44.58
CA LEU A 225 -1.73 28.58 -43.73
C LEU A 225 -1.72 27.31 -44.57
N ILE A 226 -0.54 26.90 -45.01
CA ILE A 226 -0.39 25.72 -45.88
C ILE A 226 -0.41 24.46 -45.01
N ARG A 227 -1.24 23.48 -45.33
CA ARG A 227 -1.18 22.13 -44.76
C ARG A 227 -0.44 21.20 -45.71
N VAL A 228 0.54 20.47 -45.21
CA VAL A 228 1.16 19.33 -45.89
C VAL A 228 0.80 18.06 -45.13
N GLN A 229 0.33 17.02 -45.82
CA GLN A 229 -0.12 15.77 -45.21
C GLN A 229 0.42 14.55 -45.96
N VAL A 230 0.86 13.53 -45.23
CA VAL A 230 1.15 12.20 -45.77
C VAL A 230 -0.17 11.48 -46.05
N SER A 231 -0.43 11.11 -47.29
CA SER A 231 -1.69 10.42 -47.66
C SER A 231 -1.56 8.91 -47.69
N ALA A 232 -0.40 8.39 -48.08
CA ALA A 232 -0.12 6.96 -48.19
C ALA A 232 1.38 6.70 -48.01
N ALA A 233 1.73 5.50 -47.56
CA ALA A 233 3.10 5.01 -47.46
C ALA A 233 3.17 3.58 -47.99
N TYR A 234 4.28 3.23 -48.64
CA TYR A 234 4.45 1.98 -49.37
C TYR A 234 5.66 1.18 -48.86
N GLU A 235 5.61 -0.14 -49.06
CA GLU A 235 6.66 -1.07 -48.58
C GLU A 235 8.04 -0.81 -49.21
N ASP A 236 8.10 -0.15 -50.37
CA ASP A 236 9.35 0.22 -51.03
C ASP A 236 10.04 1.45 -50.38
N GLY A 237 9.46 1.99 -49.31
CA GLY A 237 9.96 3.13 -48.55
C GLY A 237 9.58 4.48 -49.15
N THR A 238 8.76 4.51 -50.20
CA THR A 238 8.19 5.75 -50.73
C THR A 238 6.85 6.10 -50.06
N PHE A 239 6.45 7.36 -50.15
CA PHE A 239 5.17 7.86 -49.64
C PHE A 239 4.61 8.98 -50.52
N ASP A 240 3.33 9.24 -50.36
CA ASP A 240 2.61 10.26 -51.10
C ASP A 240 2.28 11.46 -50.20
N LEU A 241 2.42 12.67 -50.75
CA LEU A 241 2.16 13.93 -50.08
C LEU A 241 1.07 14.73 -50.76
N LEU A 242 0.15 15.23 -49.96
CA LEU A 242 -0.84 16.23 -50.33
C LEU A 242 -0.49 17.56 -49.70
N TRP A 243 -0.74 18.66 -50.41
CA TRP A 243 -0.73 19.99 -49.78
C TRP A 243 -1.92 20.84 -50.23
N GLY A 244 -2.31 21.79 -49.38
CA GLY A 244 -3.40 22.73 -49.67
C GLY A 244 -3.32 24.01 -48.85
N TYR A 245 -3.97 25.06 -49.36
CA TYR A 245 -4.17 26.34 -48.67
C TYR A 245 -5.19 26.23 -47.53
N ASP A 246 -5.24 27.26 -46.68
CA ASP A 246 -6.24 27.39 -45.60
C ASP A 246 -6.40 26.12 -44.75
N ASN A 247 -5.27 25.51 -44.38
CA ASN A 247 -5.20 24.24 -43.64
C ASN A 247 -5.92 23.05 -44.31
N ALA A 248 -6.09 23.07 -45.64
CA ALA A 248 -6.95 22.15 -46.39
C ALA A 248 -8.39 22.08 -45.83
N SER A 249 -8.93 23.24 -45.44
CA SER A 249 -10.27 23.40 -44.84
C SER A 249 -11.43 23.11 -45.79
N MET A 250 -11.20 22.88 -47.08
CA MET A 250 -12.27 22.57 -48.03
C MET A 250 -12.73 21.11 -47.86
N LEU A 251 -13.70 20.88 -46.97
CA LEU A 251 -14.35 19.59 -46.71
C LEU A 251 -15.87 19.69 -46.93
N TYR A 252 -16.40 18.78 -47.74
CA TYR A 252 -17.80 18.73 -48.13
C TYR A 252 -18.41 17.36 -47.84
N ARG A 253 -19.67 17.32 -47.37
CA ARG A 253 -20.48 16.11 -47.44
C ARG A 253 -20.83 15.81 -48.89
N VAL A 254 -20.66 14.57 -49.30
CA VAL A 254 -20.99 14.12 -50.64
C VAL A 254 -21.82 12.85 -50.60
N THR A 255 -22.62 12.65 -51.65
CA THR A 255 -23.34 11.40 -51.91
C THR A 255 -22.83 10.81 -53.23
N ALA A 256 -22.62 9.49 -53.23
CA ALA A 256 -22.22 8.81 -54.46
C ALA A 256 -23.43 8.68 -55.40
N GLY A 257 -23.25 9.18 -56.63
CA GLY A 257 -24.21 9.03 -57.73
C GLY A 257 -23.91 7.79 -58.57
N SER A 258 -24.28 7.80 -59.85
CA SER A 258 -23.97 6.71 -60.76
C SER A 258 -22.50 6.71 -61.17
N GLY A 259 -21.80 5.60 -60.94
CA GLY A 259 -20.43 5.39 -61.42
C GLY A 259 -19.40 6.26 -60.70
N THR A 260 -18.89 7.28 -61.40
CA THR A 260 -17.80 8.16 -60.95
C THR A 260 -18.26 9.49 -60.35
N MET A 261 -19.55 9.76 -60.40
CA MET A 261 -20.11 11.06 -60.02
C MET A 261 -20.35 11.13 -58.51
N LEU A 262 -19.91 12.22 -57.87
CA LEU A 262 -20.25 12.56 -56.50
C LEU A 262 -21.05 13.87 -56.49
N THR A 263 -22.11 13.93 -55.71
CA THR A 263 -22.94 15.14 -55.54
C THR A 263 -22.64 15.76 -54.19
N LEU A 264 -22.25 17.03 -54.17
CA LEU A 264 -22.05 17.79 -52.94
C LEU A 264 -23.40 18.17 -52.34
N ASP A 265 -23.56 17.95 -51.04
CA ASP A 265 -24.77 18.33 -50.30
C ASP A 265 -25.02 19.85 -50.40
N ARG A 266 -23.94 20.64 -50.38
CA ARG A 266 -23.97 22.10 -50.50
C ARG A 266 -22.95 22.59 -51.50
N ALA A 267 -23.29 23.68 -52.18
CA ALA A 267 -22.33 24.36 -53.05
C ALA A 267 -21.16 24.93 -52.21
N PRO A 268 -19.94 25.01 -52.79
CA PRO A 268 -18.88 25.84 -52.24
C PRO A 268 -19.33 27.28 -52.02
N VAL A 269 -18.65 28.01 -51.13
CA VAL A 269 -19.09 29.34 -50.69
C VAL A 269 -19.07 30.38 -51.82
N ASP A 270 -18.13 30.25 -52.74
CA ASP A 270 -18.00 31.08 -53.93
C ASP A 270 -17.27 30.33 -55.06
N ASP A 271 -17.19 30.96 -56.23
CA ASP A 271 -16.57 30.41 -57.44
C ASP A 271 -15.06 30.14 -57.28
N TYR A 272 -14.36 30.82 -56.35
CA TYR A 272 -12.93 30.57 -56.09
C TYR A 272 -12.73 29.22 -55.39
N HIS A 273 -13.70 28.79 -54.59
CA HIS A 273 -13.68 27.51 -53.89
C HIS A 273 -14.21 26.34 -54.73
N PHE A 274 -14.49 26.55 -56.02
CA PHE A 274 -14.94 25.48 -56.91
C PHE A 274 -13.80 24.50 -57.21
N PRO A 275 -13.98 23.20 -56.92
CA PRO A 275 -13.01 22.18 -57.33
C PRO A 275 -12.74 22.23 -58.85
N ARG A 276 -11.46 22.24 -59.22
CA ARG A 276 -11.01 22.38 -60.61
C ARG A 276 -10.72 21.02 -61.24
N ALA A 277 -10.78 20.94 -62.57
CA ALA A 277 -10.30 19.75 -63.29
C ALA A 277 -8.80 19.51 -63.00
N GLY A 278 -8.43 18.25 -62.80
CA GLY A 278 -7.08 17.83 -62.43
C GLY A 278 -6.71 18.07 -60.97
N GLN A 279 -7.56 18.75 -60.19
CA GLN A 279 -7.29 19.02 -58.78
C GLN A 279 -7.42 17.73 -57.95
N PRO A 280 -6.45 17.42 -57.07
CA PRO A 280 -6.54 16.26 -56.21
C PRO A 280 -7.61 16.46 -55.14
N VAL A 281 -8.40 15.43 -54.95
CA VAL A 281 -9.42 15.32 -53.91
C VAL A 281 -9.21 14.02 -53.14
N GLN A 282 -9.55 14.06 -51.86
CA GLN A 282 -9.53 12.91 -50.98
C GLN A 282 -10.96 12.55 -50.59
N VAL A 283 -11.40 11.36 -50.96
CA VAL A 283 -12.71 10.81 -50.59
C VAL A 283 -12.55 10.10 -49.25
N LEU A 284 -13.24 10.57 -48.24
CA LEU A 284 -13.16 10.12 -46.85
C LEU A 284 -14.49 9.47 -46.45
N ARG A 285 -14.42 8.45 -45.59
CA ARG A 285 -15.59 7.81 -44.99
C ARG A 285 -15.90 8.39 -43.62
N ALA A 286 -17.12 8.18 -43.13
CA ALA A 286 -17.45 8.34 -41.72
C ALA A 286 -16.61 7.37 -40.86
N ALA A 287 -15.82 7.93 -39.94
CA ALA A 287 -14.94 7.17 -39.05
C ALA A 287 -15.55 6.94 -37.66
N ALA A 288 -16.31 7.90 -37.14
CA ALA A 288 -16.89 7.83 -35.80
C ALA A 288 -18.28 8.47 -35.74
N ASP A 289 -19.22 7.82 -35.06
CA ASP A 289 -20.57 8.33 -34.80
C ASP A 289 -20.51 9.52 -33.83
N LEU A 290 -21.24 10.59 -34.13
CA LEU A 290 -21.45 11.73 -33.22
C LEU A 290 -22.86 11.63 -32.64
N ASP A 291 -22.94 10.92 -31.51
CA ASP A 291 -24.21 10.67 -30.81
C ASP A 291 -24.54 11.77 -29.81
N SER A 292 -25.80 12.20 -29.82
CA SER A 292 -26.39 13.06 -28.80
C SER A 292 -26.66 12.28 -27.50
N ALA A 293 -26.97 13.00 -26.41
CA ALA A 293 -27.19 12.40 -25.10
C ALA A 293 -28.41 11.45 -25.01
N ASP A 294 -29.38 11.59 -25.92
CA ASP A 294 -30.53 10.70 -26.09
C ASP A 294 -30.26 9.51 -27.01
N GLY A 295 -29.02 9.35 -27.50
CA GLY A 295 -28.57 8.19 -28.27
C GLY A 295 -28.90 8.28 -29.76
N VAL A 296 -29.13 9.49 -30.29
CA VAL A 296 -29.36 9.72 -31.71
C VAL A 296 -28.06 10.14 -32.38
N THR A 297 -27.66 9.45 -33.45
CA THR A 297 -26.53 9.87 -34.27
C THR A 297 -26.94 11.04 -35.16
N GLU A 298 -26.39 12.22 -34.91
CA GLU A 298 -26.73 13.45 -35.65
C GLU A 298 -25.65 13.83 -36.69
N GLY A 299 -24.47 13.21 -36.61
CA GLY A 299 -23.37 13.41 -37.55
C GLY A 299 -22.30 12.34 -37.45
N TRP A 300 -21.23 12.49 -38.24
CA TRP A 300 -20.07 11.59 -38.22
C TRP A 300 -18.77 12.34 -38.42
N ALA A 301 -17.74 12.04 -37.63
CA ALA A 301 -16.39 12.53 -37.90
C ALA A 301 -15.83 11.86 -39.17
N ALA A 302 -15.17 12.62 -40.04
CA ALA A 302 -14.57 12.10 -41.26
C ALA A 302 -13.22 11.43 -40.96
N ALA A 303 -12.93 10.31 -41.62
CA ALA A 303 -11.63 9.64 -41.54
C ALA A 303 -10.48 10.60 -41.89
N LEU A 304 -9.32 10.42 -41.26
CA LEU A 304 -8.17 11.31 -41.49
C LEU A 304 -7.51 11.11 -42.85
N CYS A 305 -7.65 9.90 -43.41
CA CYS A 305 -7.17 9.49 -44.71
C CYS A 305 -8.23 8.67 -45.46
N GLY A 306 -8.10 8.64 -46.78
CA GLY A 306 -8.98 7.89 -47.68
C GLY A 306 -8.46 7.93 -49.11
N GLU A 307 -9.27 7.49 -50.06
CA GLU A 307 -8.88 7.39 -51.47
C GLU A 307 -8.59 8.77 -52.07
N VAL A 308 -7.46 8.88 -52.79
CA VAL A 308 -7.05 10.11 -53.45
C VAL A 308 -7.23 9.96 -54.96
N ALA A 309 -7.84 10.95 -55.59
CA ALA A 309 -8.01 10.99 -57.04
C ALA A 309 -7.95 12.43 -57.56
N ALA A 310 -7.50 12.62 -58.80
CA ALA A 310 -7.61 13.90 -59.48
C ALA A 310 -8.94 14.01 -60.22
N LEU A 311 -9.68 15.10 -60.03
CA LEU A 311 -10.98 15.30 -60.69
C LEU A 311 -10.84 15.29 -62.22
N SER A 312 -11.76 14.63 -62.91
CA SER A 312 -11.76 14.58 -64.39
C SER A 312 -12.31 15.86 -65.02
N GLU A 313 -13.24 16.51 -64.35
CA GLU A 313 -13.95 17.70 -64.78
C GLU A 313 -14.03 18.70 -63.62
N PRO A 314 -14.17 20.01 -63.89
CA PRO A 314 -14.42 20.97 -62.82
C PRO A 314 -15.80 20.74 -62.20
N TYR A 315 -16.00 21.27 -61.00
CA TYR A 315 -17.30 21.27 -60.34
C TYR A 315 -18.39 21.92 -61.19
N ASP A 316 -19.54 21.25 -61.30
CA ASP A 316 -20.73 21.76 -61.98
C ASP A 316 -21.68 22.41 -60.94
N PRO A 317 -21.86 23.74 -60.94
CA PRO A 317 -22.72 24.43 -59.99
C PRO A 317 -24.22 24.20 -60.23
N ASP A 318 -24.64 23.85 -61.45
CA ASP A 318 -26.06 23.62 -61.77
C ASP A 318 -26.52 22.28 -61.19
N THR A 319 -25.65 21.27 -61.24
CA THR A 319 -25.95 19.92 -60.73
C THR A 319 -25.36 19.65 -59.34
N ARG A 320 -24.44 20.50 -58.86
CA ARG A 320 -23.62 20.35 -57.65
C ARG A 320 -22.76 19.09 -57.65
N THR A 321 -22.21 18.72 -58.81
CA THR A 321 -21.48 17.45 -58.97
C THR A 321 -19.99 17.65 -59.23
N VAL A 322 -19.22 16.62 -58.87
CA VAL A 322 -17.82 16.42 -59.29
C VAL A 322 -17.67 15.02 -59.87
N VAL A 323 -16.70 14.84 -60.77
CA VAL A 323 -16.48 13.58 -61.49
C VAL A 323 -15.10 13.02 -61.18
N LEU A 324 -15.08 11.83 -60.58
CA LEU A 324 -13.85 11.06 -60.34
C LEU A 324 -13.38 10.35 -61.62
N PRO A 325 -12.09 10.00 -61.75
CA PRO A 325 -11.58 9.26 -62.91
C PRO A 325 -11.97 7.78 -62.89
N ALA A 326 -12.31 7.25 -61.72
CA ALA A 326 -12.75 5.88 -61.51
C ALA A 326 -13.80 5.86 -60.38
N PRO A 327 -14.74 4.90 -60.38
CA PRO A 327 -15.72 4.78 -59.30
C PRO A 327 -15.00 4.51 -57.96
N PRO A 328 -15.52 5.05 -56.83
CA PRO A 328 -14.99 4.71 -55.52
C PRO A 328 -15.01 3.19 -55.27
N PRO A 329 -14.13 2.65 -54.40
CA PRO A 329 -14.17 1.25 -54.02
C PRO A 329 -15.54 0.83 -53.49
N ALA A 330 -15.95 -0.42 -53.69
CA ALA A 330 -17.30 -0.88 -53.35
C ALA A 330 -17.72 -0.60 -51.89
N VAL A 331 -16.78 -0.66 -50.93
CA VAL A 331 -17.05 -0.36 -49.52
C VAL A 331 -17.46 1.10 -49.27
N TYR A 332 -17.02 2.04 -50.12
CA TYR A 332 -17.43 3.45 -50.05
C TYR A 332 -18.87 3.67 -50.53
N LEU A 333 -19.42 2.71 -51.27
CA LEU A 333 -20.78 2.75 -51.84
C LEU A 333 -21.78 1.94 -51.00
N ASP A 334 -21.30 1.20 -50.00
CA ASP A 334 -22.12 0.43 -49.06
C ASP A 334 -22.62 1.36 -47.95
N ALA A 335 -23.93 1.57 -47.88
CA ALA A 335 -24.55 2.47 -46.92
C ALA A 335 -24.44 2.00 -45.46
N ASP A 336 -24.31 0.68 -45.23
CA ASP A 336 -24.14 0.14 -43.88
C ASP A 336 -22.70 0.32 -43.38
N ALA A 337 -21.73 0.16 -44.29
CA ALA A 337 -20.30 0.36 -43.99
C ALA A 337 -19.85 1.83 -44.07
N THR A 338 -20.56 2.65 -44.83
CA THR A 338 -20.23 4.05 -45.11
C THR A 338 -21.50 4.90 -45.10
N PRO A 339 -22.01 5.27 -43.91
CA PRO A 339 -23.25 6.05 -43.80
C PRO A 339 -23.13 7.47 -44.40
N GLN A 340 -21.92 8.02 -44.45
CA GLN A 340 -21.63 9.33 -45.02
C GLN A 340 -20.25 9.33 -45.70
N LEU A 341 -20.18 9.92 -46.89
CA LEU A 341 -18.94 10.24 -47.58
C LEU A 341 -18.59 11.72 -47.43
N TYR A 342 -17.31 12.01 -47.40
CA TYR A 342 -16.78 13.36 -47.43
C TYR A 342 -15.77 13.52 -48.56
N LEU A 343 -15.66 14.73 -49.08
CA LEU A 343 -14.70 15.11 -50.09
C LEU A 343 -13.85 16.26 -49.57
N ARG A 344 -12.55 16.02 -49.36
CA ARG A 344 -11.57 17.06 -49.06
C ARG A 344 -10.84 17.47 -50.33
N VAL A 345 -10.69 18.76 -50.56
CA VAL A 345 -10.01 19.31 -51.74
C VAL A 345 -8.60 19.74 -51.38
N TRP A 346 -7.64 19.44 -52.26
CA TRP A 346 -6.22 19.75 -52.10
C TRP A 346 -5.69 20.53 -53.31
N GLU A 347 -4.53 21.15 -53.21
CA GLU A 347 -3.89 21.86 -54.33
C GLU A 347 -3.07 20.90 -55.20
N GLU A 348 -2.33 19.99 -54.58
CA GLU A 348 -1.43 19.12 -55.33
C GLU A 348 -1.17 17.79 -54.60
N LEU A 349 -0.96 16.74 -55.41
CA LEU A 349 -0.50 15.42 -54.99
C LEU A 349 0.90 15.19 -55.55
N ARG A 350 1.80 14.72 -54.67
CA ARG A 350 3.16 14.30 -55.00
C ARG A 350 3.33 12.85 -54.63
N THR A 351 3.51 12.01 -55.65
CA THR A 351 3.60 10.55 -55.46
C THR A 351 5.04 10.05 -55.44
N GLY A 352 5.31 8.99 -54.68
CA GLY A 352 6.60 8.29 -54.71
C GLY A 352 7.76 9.11 -54.12
N VAL A 353 7.46 9.98 -53.16
CA VAL A 353 8.46 10.79 -52.44
C VAL A 353 9.30 9.90 -51.55
N LYS A 354 10.60 10.19 -51.46
CA LYS A 354 11.55 9.49 -50.58
C LYS A 354 11.92 10.34 -49.37
N SER A 355 12.25 9.68 -48.25
CA SER A 355 12.83 10.35 -47.08
C SER A 355 14.05 11.19 -47.48
N GLY A 356 14.11 12.44 -47.02
CA GLY A 356 15.17 13.41 -47.33
C GLY A 356 15.05 14.08 -48.71
N GLN A 357 14.07 13.71 -49.54
CA GLN A 357 13.82 14.38 -50.81
C GLN A 357 13.11 15.72 -50.59
N THR A 358 13.68 16.79 -51.13
CA THR A 358 13.02 18.10 -51.18
C THR A 358 11.94 18.11 -52.25
N VAL A 359 10.75 18.57 -51.88
CA VAL A 359 9.57 18.69 -52.72
C VAL A 359 9.11 20.14 -52.74
N ALA A 360 9.09 20.75 -53.92
CA ALA A 360 8.52 22.08 -54.11
C ALA A 360 6.99 22.02 -54.06
N LEU A 361 6.39 22.91 -53.26
CA LEU A 361 4.95 23.17 -53.22
C LEU A 361 4.63 24.17 -54.34
N THR A 362 4.12 23.66 -55.47
CA THR A 362 4.11 24.42 -56.73
C THR A 362 3.39 25.76 -56.61
N GLY A 363 4.03 26.83 -57.12
CA GLY A 363 3.46 28.17 -57.14
C GLY A 363 3.58 28.97 -55.83
N THR A 364 4.06 28.36 -54.74
CA THR A 364 4.16 29.04 -53.44
C THR A 364 5.54 29.64 -53.17
N GLY A 365 6.60 29.14 -53.81
CA GLY A 365 8.00 29.42 -53.45
C GLY A 365 8.51 28.65 -52.21
N VAL A 366 7.64 27.85 -51.58
CA VAL A 366 7.94 26.99 -50.44
C VAL A 366 8.33 25.60 -50.93
N SER A 367 9.37 25.04 -50.36
CA SER A 367 9.73 23.62 -50.50
C SER A 367 9.77 22.94 -49.14
N VAL A 368 9.47 21.66 -49.10
CA VAL A 368 9.50 20.86 -47.87
C VAL A 368 10.37 19.62 -48.07
N THR A 369 11.07 19.23 -47.02
CA THR A 369 11.77 17.94 -46.95
C THR A 369 11.20 17.18 -45.76
N ILE A 370 10.74 15.95 -45.99
CA ILE A 370 10.32 15.05 -44.92
C ILE A 370 11.42 14.02 -44.70
N GLU A 371 11.93 13.99 -43.48
CA GLU A 371 12.90 13.02 -43.00
C GLU A 371 12.21 12.03 -42.07
N LEU A 372 12.51 10.75 -42.23
CA LEU A 372 12.04 9.69 -41.36
C LEU A 372 13.16 9.33 -40.39
N GLU A 373 12.93 9.48 -39.09
CA GLU A 373 13.89 9.07 -38.06
C GLU A 373 14.08 7.55 -38.05
N HIS A 374 13.01 6.80 -38.36
CA HIS A 374 13.01 5.35 -38.51
C HIS A 374 11.77 4.89 -39.31
N GLY A 375 11.78 3.63 -39.76
CA GLY A 375 10.58 2.98 -40.30
C GLY A 375 10.01 3.65 -41.56
N PHE A 376 8.70 3.81 -41.58
CA PHE A 376 7.92 4.35 -42.70
C PHE A 376 7.27 5.69 -42.32
N ALA A 377 6.83 6.47 -43.31
CA ALA A 377 5.97 7.63 -43.04
C ALA A 377 4.61 7.12 -42.54
N HIS A 378 4.03 7.78 -41.53
CA HIS A 378 2.70 7.40 -41.03
C HIS A 378 1.60 8.17 -41.78
N PRO A 379 0.67 7.51 -42.49
CA PRO A 379 -0.43 8.19 -43.17
C PRO A 379 -1.29 9.01 -42.21
N GLY A 380 -1.60 10.24 -42.59
CA GLY A 380 -2.36 11.19 -41.78
C GLY A 380 -1.49 12.20 -41.04
N ASP A 381 -0.18 11.96 -40.91
CA ASP A 381 0.78 12.95 -40.42
C ASP A 381 0.64 14.24 -41.22
N PHE A 382 0.47 15.38 -40.53
CA PHE A 382 0.40 16.67 -41.17
C PHE A 382 1.15 17.78 -40.42
N TRP A 383 1.53 18.81 -41.17
CA TRP A 383 2.18 20.02 -40.68
C TRP A 383 1.47 21.25 -41.21
N GLN A 384 1.50 22.33 -40.43
CA GLN A 384 0.93 23.62 -40.77
C GLN A 384 2.04 24.68 -40.92
N ILE A 385 2.09 25.34 -42.06
CA ILE A 385 3.13 26.30 -42.43
C ILE A 385 2.50 27.65 -42.71
N GLY A 386 2.64 28.60 -41.77
CA GLY A 386 2.16 29.96 -41.95
C GLY A 386 3.12 30.80 -42.78
N VAL A 387 2.64 31.36 -43.89
CA VAL A 387 3.42 32.19 -44.82
C VAL A 387 2.72 33.52 -45.13
N ARG A 388 3.49 34.57 -45.37
CA ARG A 388 2.96 35.94 -45.49
C ARG A 388 3.69 36.70 -46.62
N PRO A 389 2.98 37.43 -47.51
CA PRO A 389 3.62 38.21 -48.58
C PRO A 389 4.49 39.36 -48.05
N ALA A 390 4.12 39.94 -46.91
CA ALA A 390 4.84 41.04 -46.29
C ALA A 390 6.17 40.62 -45.63
N THR A 391 6.35 39.32 -45.36
CA THR A 391 7.58 38.72 -44.80
C THR A 391 7.90 37.45 -45.59
N PRO A 392 8.28 37.58 -46.88
CA PRO A 392 8.34 36.46 -47.80
C PRO A 392 9.45 35.46 -47.46
N ASP A 393 10.45 35.84 -46.67
CA ASP A 393 11.56 34.99 -46.25
C ASP A 393 11.33 34.26 -44.91
N THR A 394 10.14 34.43 -44.31
CA THR A 394 9.81 33.91 -42.97
C THR A 394 8.65 32.94 -43.02
N VAL A 395 8.74 31.87 -42.22
CA VAL A 395 7.62 30.96 -41.93
C VAL A 395 7.21 31.03 -40.46
N LEU A 396 5.97 30.63 -40.18
CA LEU A 396 5.39 30.60 -38.84
C LEU A 396 4.90 29.19 -38.52
N PRO A 397 5.44 28.53 -37.48
CA PRO A 397 6.53 28.99 -36.61
C PRO A 397 7.91 28.94 -37.27
N ALA A 398 8.78 29.90 -36.96
CA ALA A 398 10.11 30.02 -37.58
C ALA A 398 11.06 28.83 -37.36
N ARG A 399 10.74 27.94 -36.41
CA ARG A 399 11.51 26.69 -36.18
C ARG A 399 11.49 25.74 -37.37
N LEU A 400 10.45 25.80 -38.21
CA LEU A 400 10.33 25.01 -39.43
C LEU A 400 11.45 25.30 -40.47
N LEU A 401 12.13 26.45 -40.40
CA LEU A 401 13.29 26.76 -41.24
C LEU A 401 14.63 26.34 -40.62
N ARG A 402 14.66 26.00 -39.33
CA ARG A 402 15.91 25.78 -38.57
C ARG A 402 16.25 24.30 -38.42
N GLU A 403 15.26 23.48 -38.14
CA GLU A 403 15.42 22.05 -37.89
C GLU A 403 14.11 21.32 -38.23
N ALA A 404 14.20 20.04 -38.61
CA ALA A 404 13.05 19.24 -38.98
C ALA A 404 12.14 19.00 -37.76
N GLN A 405 10.84 19.30 -37.90
CA GLN A 405 9.86 19.29 -36.80
C GLN A 405 8.91 18.09 -36.86
N PRO A 406 8.46 17.52 -35.73
CA PRO A 406 7.41 16.50 -35.71
C PRO A 406 6.08 17.01 -36.31
N PRO A 407 5.16 16.11 -36.71
CA PRO A 407 3.85 16.51 -37.21
C PRO A 407 3.04 17.25 -36.15
N ASP A 408 2.22 18.21 -36.57
CA ASP A 408 1.28 18.92 -35.70
C ASP A 408 0.10 18.01 -35.29
N GLY A 409 -0.19 16.98 -36.08
CA GLY A 409 -1.15 15.93 -35.75
C GLY A 409 -1.25 14.82 -36.81
N PRO A 410 -2.20 13.87 -36.63
CA PRO A 410 -3.06 13.72 -35.46
C PRO A 410 -2.26 13.27 -34.24
N ARG A 411 -2.63 13.78 -33.07
CA ARG A 411 -2.08 13.32 -31.80
C ARG A 411 -2.64 11.94 -31.45
N MET A 412 -1.77 11.00 -31.09
CA MET A 412 -2.16 9.61 -30.83
C MET A 412 -1.61 9.07 -29.51
N TRP A 413 -2.37 8.16 -28.90
CA TRP A 413 -1.98 7.43 -27.70
C TRP A 413 -2.41 5.96 -27.80
N ALA A 414 -1.75 5.09 -27.04
CA ALA A 414 -2.12 3.68 -26.91
C ALA A 414 -2.03 3.21 -25.46
N CYS A 415 -2.96 2.35 -25.04
CA CYS A 415 -2.97 1.75 -23.71
C CYS A 415 -3.34 0.26 -23.79
N PRO A 416 -2.50 -0.65 -23.28
CA PRO A 416 -2.84 -2.06 -23.08
C PRO A 416 -4.10 -2.22 -22.22
N LEU A 417 -5.05 -3.02 -22.68
CA LEU A 417 -6.24 -3.39 -21.89
C LEU A 417 -6.17 -4.84 -21.39
N ALA A 418 -5.78 -5.80 -22.24
CA ALA A 418 -5.73 -7.21 -21.86
C ALA A 418 -4.91 -8.06 -22.82
N VAL A 419 -4.37 -9.20 -22.36
CA VAL A 419 -3.91 -10.29 -23.23
C VAL A 419 -4.97 -11.39 -23.23
N VAL A 420 -5.34 -11.87 -24.41
CA VAL A 420 -6.43 -12.83 -24.60
C VAL A 420 -5.95 -14.01 -25.45
N ALA A 421 -6.55 -15.18 -25.22
CA ALA A 421 -6.34 -16.38 -26.01
C ALA A 421 -7.65 -16.91 -26.57
N TRP A 422 -7.54 -17.64 -27.67
CA TRP A 422 -8.67 -18.25 -28.34
C TRP A 422 -8.52 -19.77 -28.38
N SER A 423 -9.52 -20.49 -27.86
CA SER A 423 -9.59 -21.95 -27.87
C SER A 423 -10.97 -22.40 -28.33
N ASP A 424 -11.06 -23.13 -29.44
CA ASP A 424 -12.32 -23.57 -30.05
C ASP A 424 -13.33 -22.43 -30.28
N GLY A 425 -12.84 -21.25 -30.69
CA GLY A 425 -13.66 -20.04 -30.89
C GLY A 425 -14.14 -19.39 -29.59
N ARG A 426 -13.64 -19.83 -28.43
CA ARG A 426 -13.93 -19.24 -27.12
C ARG A 426 -12.79 -18.36 -26.66
N PHE A 427 -13.17 -17.21 -26.15
CA PHE A 427 -12.30 -16.24 -25.52
C PHE A 427 -11.83 -16.74 -24.14
N GLN A 428 -10.56 -16.53 -23.85
CA GLN A 428 -9.97 -16.68 -22.52
C GLN A 428 -9.13 -15.44 -22.20
N LEU A 429 -9.48 -14.73 -21.13
CA LEU A 429 -8.63 -13.67 -20.58
C LEU A 429 -7.37 -14.31 -19.96
N LEU A 430 -6.19 -13.94 -20.47
CA LEU A 430 -4.91 -14.41 -19.94
C LEU A 430 -4.31 -13.45 -18.91
N ASP A 431 -4.40 -12.14 -19.17
CA ASP A 431 -3.86 -11.09 -18.31
C ASP A 431 -4.69 -9.81 -18.47
N ASP A 432 -4.98 -9.09 -17.38
CA ASP A 432 -5.66 -7.80 -17.39
C ASP A 432 -4.60 -6.70 -17.25
N CYS A 433 -4.44 -5.88 -18.29
CA CYS A 433 -3.36 -4.89 -18.35
C CYS A 433 -3.75 -3.55 -17.72
N ARG A 434 -5.01 -3.39 -17.31
CA ARG A 434 -5.53 -2.14 -16.76
C ARG A 434 -4.98 -1.93 -15.35
N ILE A 435 -4.72 -0.68 -15.02
CA ILE A 435 -4.21 -0.27 -13.70
C ILE A 435 -5.36 0.39 -12.94
N PRO A 436 -6.03 -0.31 -12.00
CA PRO A 436 -7.05 0.31 -11.18
C PRO A 436 -6.40 1.26 -10.17
N PHE A 437 -7.00 2.43 -9.95
CA PHE A 437 -6.59 3.34 -8.90
C PHE A 437 -7.81 3.86 -8.11
N PRO A 438 -7.75 3.93 -6.77
CA PRO A 438 -8.79 4.59 -6.01
C PRO A 438 -8.69 6.12 -6.19
N PRO A 439 -9.78 6.87 -5.97
CA PRO A 439 -9.70 8.33 -5.86
C PRO A 439 -8.64 8.76 -4.84
N LEU A 440 -8.04 9.95 -4.99
CA LEU A 440 -7.03 10.45 -4.05
C LEU A 440 -7.51 10.45 -2.58
N THR A 441 -8.80 10.68 -2.35
CA THR A 441 -9.42 10.61 -1.02
C THR A 441 -9.55 9.19 -0.47
N GLY A 442 -9.38 8.17 -1.31
CA GLY A 442 -9.34 6.75 -0.97
C GLY A 442 -7.93 6.20 -0.80
N LEU A 443 -6.89 7.03 -0.97
CA LEU A 443 -5.51 6.65 -0.64
C LEU A 443 -5.29 6.79 0.87
N THR A 444 -5.49 5.71 1.63
CA THR A 444 -5.03 5.65 3.03
C THR A 444 -3.54 5.30 3.09
N PRO A 445 -2.78 5.76 4.09
CA PRO A 445 -1.45 5.19 4.35
C PRO A 445 -1.61 3.66 4.50
N GLY A 446 -1.11 2.89 3.52
CA GLY A 446 -1.37 1.44 3.41
C GLY A 446 -2.09 0.98 2.13
N THR A 447 -2.63 1.87 1.28
CA THR A 447 -3.19 1.50 -0.05
C THR A 447 -2.24 1.79 -1.21
N GLY A 448 -1.01 2.25 -0.94
CA GLY A 448 0.05 2.37 -1.94
C GLY A 448 0.71 1.01 -2.12
N GLY A 449 0.47 0.37 -3.26
CA GLY A 449 0.88 -1.00 -3.55
C GLY A 449 2.28 -1.37 -3.10
N GLY A 450 2.36 -2.33 -2.17
CA GLY A 450 3.47 -3.27 -2.16
C GLY A 450 3.33 -4.15 -3.40
N CYS A 451 4.40 -4.30 -4.19
CA CYS A 451 4.48 -5.34 -5.21
C CYS A 451 4.24 -6.71 -4.55
N CYS A 452 2.99 -7.18 -4.57
CA CYS A 452 2.64 -8.51 -4.11
C CYS A 452 3.50 -9.53 -4.84
N THR A 453 4.35 -10.25 -4.12
CA THR A 453 5.09 -11.37 -4.70
C THR A 453 4.12 -12.51 -5.04
N VAL A 454 3.12 -12.72 -4.16
CA VAL A 454 2.03 -13.65 -4.37
C VAL A 454 0.72 -13.03 -3.91
N SER A 455 -0.32 -13.11 -4.72
CA SER A 455 -1.70 -12.79 -4.33
C SER A 455 -2.45 -14.08 -4.03
N VAL A 456 -3.20 -14.11 -2.93
CA VAL A 456 -3.94 -15.30 -2.47
C VAL A 456 -5.42 -14.96 -2.37
N ASP A 457 -6.28 -15.76 -2.98
CA ASP A 457 -7.73 -15.65 -2.86
C ASP A 457 -8.26 -16.44 -1.66
N VAL A 458 -9.46 -16.09 -1.20
CA VAL A 458 -10.15 -16.80 -0.10
C VAL A 458 -10.29 -18.31 -0.39
N ALA A 459 -10.47 -18.68 -1.67
CA ALA A 459 -10.57 -20.07 -2.10
C ALA A 459 -9.30 -20.90 -1.80
N ASP A 460 -8.14 -20.24 -1.70
CA ASP A 460 -6.85 -20.86 -1.41
C ASP A 460 -6.50 -20.88 0.09
N ALA A 461 -7.43 -20.52 0.98
CA ALA A 461 -7.18 -20.50 2.44
C ALA A 461 -6.59 -21.81 2.98
N ALA A 462 -7.08 -22.96 2.51
CA ALA A 462 -6.56 -24.28 2.91
C ALA A 462 -5.12 -24.56 2.43
N ARG A 463 -4.63 -23.81 1.44
CA ARG A 463 -3.28 -23.94 0.85
C ARG A 463 -2.34 -22.81 1.28
N LEU A 464 -2.79 -21.89 2.12
CA LEU A 464 -2.04 -20.68 2.46
C LEU A 464 -0.64 -20.98 3.01
N GLN A 465 -0.49 -21.99 3.88
CA GLN A 465 0.83 -22.42 4.34
C GLN A 465 1.73 -22.87 3.17
N ALA A 466 1.23 -23.74 2.30
CA ALA A 466 2.00 -24.25 1.16
C ALA A 466 2.38 -23.13 0.18
N ILE A 467 1.53 -22.11 0.03
CA ILE A 467 1.82 -20.92 -0.78
C ILE A 467 2.96 -20.11 -0.15
N ILE A 468 2.93 -19.89 1.17
CA ILE A 468 4.00 -19.21 1.91
C ILE A 468 5.31 -20.02 1.80
N ASP A 469 5.27 -21.34 2.01
CA ASP A 469 6.43 -22.21 1.88
C ASP A 469 7.04 -22.12 0.47
N GLN A 470 6.19 -22.17 -0.57
CA GLN A 470 6.62 -22.10 -1.96
C GLN A 470 7.20 -20.73 -2.32
N ALA A 471 6.57 -19.64 -1.88
CA ALA A 471 7.02 -18.28 -2.16
C ALA A 471 8.36 -17.98 -1.48
N THR A 472 8.60 -18.61 -0.33
CA THR A 472 9.80 -18.37 0.47
C THR A 472 10.96 -19.34 0.17
N ALA A 473 10.71 -20.43 -0.57
CA ALA A 473 11.66 -21.50 -0.87
C ALA A 473 12.91 -21.05 -1.63
N GLY A 474 14.06 -21.64 -1.28
CA GLY A 474 15.33 -21.49 -2.01
C GLY A 474 16.05 -20.14 -1.86
N ARG A 475 15.51 -19.22 -1.05
CA ARG A 475 16.10 -17.89 -0.83
C ARG A 475 17.23 -17.93 0.22
N PRO A 476 18.33 -17.18 0.01
CA PRO A 476 19.37 -17.02 1.02
C PRO A 476 18.83 -16.19 2.19
N VAL A 477 18.92 -16.75 3.41
CA VAL A 477 18.55 -16.06 4.65
C VAL A 477 19.49 -14.87 4.86
N GLY A 478 18.97 -13.64 4.76
CA GLY A 478 19.70 -12.41 5.08
C GLY A 478 19.82 -11.35 3.98
N ASP A 479 19.42 -11.62 2.74
CA ASP A 479 19.43 -10.62 1.65
C ASP A 479 18.17 -9.72 1.70
N PRO A 480 18.30 -8.40 1.95
CA PRO A 480 17.16 -7.48 1.99
C PRO A 480 16.42 -7.35 0.65
N SER A 481 17.06 -7.66 -0.48
CA SER A 481 16.47 -7.53 -1.82
C SER A 481 15.48 -8.66 -2.16
N GLN A 482 15.37 -9.67 -1.30
CA GLN A 482 14.56 -10.88 -1.52
C GLN A 482 13.31 -10.94 -0.63
N GLN A 483 12.77 -9.80 -0.17
CA GLN A 483 11.52 -9.76 0.60
C GLN A 483 10.37 -10.40 -0.20
N VAL A 484 9.57 -11.22 0.45
CA VAL A 484 8.37 -11.83 -0.14
C VAL A 484 7.15 -11.21 0.51
N THR A 485 6.28 -10.63 -0.30
CA THR A 485 4.99 -10.09 0.13
C THR A 485 3.87 -11.01 -0.34
N VAL A 486 3.12 -11.58 0.62
CA VAL A 486 1.94 -12.40 0.39
C VAL A 486 0.71 -11.54 0.68
N CYS A 487 -0.03 -11.22 -0.38
CA CYS A 487 -1.20 -10.36 -0.33
C CYS A 487 -2.48 -11.19 -0.29
N LEU A 488 -3.23 -11.06 0.79
CA LEU A 488 -4.55 -11.67 0.95
C LEU A 488 -5.60 -10.73 0.35
N ARG A 489 -6.38 -11.19 -0.62
CA ARG A 489 -7.51 -10.43 -1.14
C ARG A 489 -8.61 -10.32 -0.08
N ALA A 490 -9.46 -9.29 -0.20
CA ALA A 490 -10.59 -9.10 0.70
C ALA A 490 -11.45 -10.37 0.88
N GLY A 491 -11.74 -10.71 2.14
CA GLY A 491 -12.58 -11.85 2.50
C GLY A 491 -12.13 -12.59 3.76
N ARG A 492 -12.86 -13.68 4.08
CA ARG A 492 -12.68 -14.46 5.31
C ARG A 492 -11.99 -15.79 5.03
N TYR A 493 -10.75 -15.92 5.46
CA TYR A 493 -9.90 -17.08 5.28
C TYR A 493 -10.06 -18.03 6.46
N GLN A 494 -10.68 -19.20 6.22
CA GLN A 494 -10.87 -20.24 7.23
C GLN A 494 -9.68 -21.21 7.24
N LEU A 495 -8.85 -21.13 8.28
CA LEU A 495 -7.68 -21.97 8.46
C LEU A 495 -8.08 -23.33 9.05
N ALA A 496 -7.57 -24.41 8.47
CA ALA A 496 -7.74 -25.77 9.00
C ALA A 496 -6.61 -26.21 9.95
N GLU A 497 -5.45 -25.55 9.85
CA GLU A 497 -4.22 -25.73 10.63
C GLU A 497 -3.52 -24.38 10.80
N PRO A 498 -2.68 -24.20 11.85
CA PRO A 498 -1.96 -22.95 12.09
C PRO A 498 -0.91 -22.65 11.02
N LEU A 499 -0.68 -21.37 10.75
CA LEU A 499 0.44 -20.94 9.91
C LEU A 499 1.74 -21.00 10.71
N VAL A 500 2.67 -21.87 10.32
CA VAL A 500 3.94 -22.09 11.02
C VAL A 500 5.07 -21.42 10.25
N LEU A 501 5.63 -20.36 10.82
CA LEU A 501 6.75 -19.61 10.26
C LEU A 501 8.04 -19.97 11.00
N THR A 502 8.91 -20.73 10.35
CA THR A 502 10.27 -21.05 10.82
C THR A 502 11.33 -20.17 10.16
N ALA A 503 12.61 -20.31 10.53
CA ALA A 503 13.74 -19.54 9.98
C ALA A 503 13.80 -19.40 8.44
N GLY A 504 13.24 -20.35 7.67
CA GLY A 504 13.14 -20.25 6.20
C GLY A 504 12.18 -19.14 5.70
N HIS A 505 11.29 -18.66 6.56
CA HIS A 505 10.27 -17.65 6.27
C HIS A 505 10.67 -16.23 6.67
N GLY A 506 11.97 -15.99 6.92
CA GLY A 506 12.45 -14.64 7.19
C GLY A 506 12.14 -13.67 6.04
N ARG A 507 12.00 -12.38 6.35
CA ARG A 507 11.66 -11.31 5.39
C ARG A 507 10.36 -11.59 4.63
N LEU A 508 9.37 -12.13 5.34
CA LEU A 508 8.01 -12.34 4.87
C LEU A 508 7.14 -11.16 5.30
N HIS A 509 6.36 -10.61 4.38
CA HIS A 509 5.30 -9.65 4.68
C HIS A 509 3.95 -10.25 4.30
N LEU A 510 3.09 -10.48 5.28
CA LEU A 510 1.72 -10.93 5.09
C LEU A 510 0.80 -9.71 5.19
N GLU A 511 0.10 -9.36 4.10
CA GLU A 511 -0.68 -8.12 4.00
C GLU A 511 -2.11 -8.39 3.55
N GLY A 512 -3.09 -7.71 4.14
CA GLY A 512 -4.45 -7.64 3.60
C GLY A 512 -4.58 -6.54 2.54
N CYS A 513 -4.85 -6.93 1.28
CA CYS A 513 -4.94 -6.00 0.15
C CYS A 513 -6.37 -5.85 -0.40
N GLY A 514 -6.76 -4.60 -0.71
CA GLY A 514 -7.97 -4.31 -1.47
C GLY A 514 -9.31 -4.45 -0.72
N GLY A 515 -9.30 -4.63 0.60
CA GLY A 515 -10.51 -4.65 1.44
C GLY A 515 -10.31 -5.38 2.78
N ALA A 516 -11.39 -5.63 3.53
CA ALA A 516 -11.31 -6.28 4.84
C ALA A 516 -10.90 -7.76 4.71
N VAL A 517 -9.78 -8.12 5.33
CA VAL A 517 -9.30 -9.51 5.43
C VAL A 517 -9.50 -10.01 6.84
N VAL A 518 -10.15 -11.16 6.98
CA VAL A 518 -10.39 -11.84 8.26
C VAL A 518 -9.73 -13.21 8.25
N LEU A 519 -8.77 -13.45 9.13
CA LEU A 519 -8.31 -14.79 9.46
C LEU A 519 -9.21 -15.35 10.55
N ALA A 520 -9.81 -16.51 10.28
CA ALA A 520 -10.64 -17.26 11.21
C ALA A 520 -10.28 -18.74 11.14
N VAL A 521 -10.68 -19.52 12.15
CA VAL A 521 -10.53 -20.98 12.09
C VAL A 521 -11.75 -21.62 11.44
N ALA A 522 -11.52 -22.67 10.67
CA ALA A 522 -12.59 -23.48 10.09
C ALA A 522 -13.41 -24.14 11.22
N PRO A 523 -14.76 -24.12 11.17
CA PRO A 523 -15.59 -24.69 12.23
C PRO A 523 -15.23 -26.14 12.56
N GLY A 524 -15.06 -26.45 13.85
CA GLY A 524 -14.69 -27.78 14.34
C GLY A 524 -13.19 -28.12 14.25
N ARG A 525 -12.34 -27.13 13.92
CA ARG A 525 -10.88 -27.26 13.86
C ARG A 525 -10.15 -26.49 14.96
N GLU A 526 -10.87 -25.90 15.91
CA GLU A 526 -10.34 -24.99 16.91
C GLU A 526 -9.25 -25.62 17.78
N ASP A 527 -9.40 -26.90 18.15
CA ASP A 527 -8.40 -27.67 18.91
C ASP A 527 -7.07 -27.91 18.16
N ALA A 528 -7.00 -27.62 16.85
CA ALA A 528 -5.75 -27.64 16.08
C ALA A 528 -4.88 -26.39 16.28
N PHE A 529 -5.41 -25.34 16.92
CA PHE A 529 -4.76 -24.04 17.08
C PHE A 529 -4.31 -23.72 18.51
N PRO A 530 -3.89 -24.68 19.34
CA PRO A 530 -3.61 -24.37 20.72
C PRO A 530 -2.26 -23.65 20.86
N GLN A 531 -1.51 -23.49 19.78
CA GLN A 531 -0.28 -22.70 19.73
C GLN A 531 -0.51 -21.31 19.10
N GLY A 532 -1.70 -21.05 18.60
CA GLY A 532 -2.12 -19.81 17.93
C GLY A 532 -2.29 -19.95 16.42
N MET A 533 -2.93 -18.94 15.80
CA MET A 533 -3.22 -18.93 14.35
C MET A 533 -1.96 -18.76 13.51
N ILE A 534 -1.01 -17.94 13.97
CA ILE A 534 0.33 -17.79 13.40
C ILE A 534 1.35 -18.14 14.48
N VAL A 535 2.20 -19.13 14.20
CA VAL A 535 3.27 -19.60 15.09
C VAL A 535 4.62 -19.30 14.47
N ALA A 536 5.28 -18.26 14.95
CA ALA A 536 6.54 -17.73 14.46
C ALA A 536 7.71 -18.16 15.36
N VAL A 537 8.63 -18.97 14.85
CA VAL A 537 9.72 -19.57 15.62
C VAL A 537 11.06 -19.35 14.91
N GLY A 538 11.98 -18.62 15.56
CA GLY A 538 13.31 -18.39 15.01
C GLY A 538 13.33 -17.54 13.73
N VAL A 539 12.28 -16.75 13.48
CA VAL A 539 12.14 -15.91 12.27
C VAL A 539 12.77 -14.53 12.47
N GLU A 540 13.21 -13.93 11.35
CA GLU A 540 13.74 -12.56 11.30
C GLU A 540 12.95 -11.73 10.28
N ALA A 541 12.64 -10.49 10.64
CA ALA A 541 12.03 -9.47 9.76
C ALA A 541 10.70 -9.92 9.14
N VAL A 542 9.77 -10.41 9.97
CA VAL A 542 8.41 -10.77 9.52
C VAL A 542 7.47 -9.61 9.80
N THR A 543 6.67 -9.22 8.81
CA THR A 543 5.66 -8.18 8.92
C THR A 543 4.27 -8.76 8.69
N VAL A 544 3.29 -8.38 9.51
CA VAL A 544 1.87 -8.68 9.31
C VAL A 544 1.09 -7.37 9.33
N THR A 545 0.33 -7.08 8.27
CA THR A 545 -0.36 -5.79 8.11
C THR A 545 -1.80 -5.95 7.63
N GLY A 546 -2.73 -5.18 8.19
CA GLY A 546 -4.09 -5.04 7.63
C GLY A 546 -4.99 -6.27 7.77
N ILE A 547 -4.77 -7.10 8.80
CA ILE A 547 -5.53 -8.34 9.02
C ILE A 547 -6.38 -8.26 10.29
N THR A 548 -7.62 -8.74 10.19
CA THR A 548 -8.48 -8.99 11.36
C THR A 548 -8.34 -10.44 11.79
N PHE A 549 -8.02 -10.68 13.06
CA PHE A 549 -7.91 -11.99 13.67
C PHE A 549 -9.16 -12.27 14.52
N GLU A 550 -9.85 -13.37 14.22
CA GLU A 550 -10.87 -13.95 15.10
C GLU A 550 -10.25 -15.12 15.87
N LEU A 551 -10.02 -14.92 17.16
CA LEU A 551 -9.23 -15.83 17.99
C LEU A 551 -9.98 -17.17 18.21
N PRO A 552 -9.35 -18.34 17.95
CA PRO A 552 -10.00 -19.63 18.09
C PRO A 552 -9.91 -20.20 19.51
N PRO A 553 -10.99 -20.72 20.09
CA PRO A 553 -10.95 -21.40 21.38
C PRO A 553 -10.37 -22.81 21.27
N ALA A 554 -9.12 -23.02 21.66
CA ALA A 554 -8.46 -24.34 21.59
C ALA A 554 -8.29 -24.97 22.97
N TYR A 555 -8.67 -26.23 23.15
CA TYR A 555 -8.54 -26.98 24.40
C TYR A 555 -7.58 -28.18 24.26
N GLY A 556 -7.02 -28.66 25.38
CA GLY A 556 -6.32 -29.97 25.42
C GLY A 556 -4.78 -29.97 25.44
N LEU A 557 -4.11 -28.84 25.65
CA LEU A 557 -2.62 -28.80 25.74
C LEU A 557 -2.02 -29.14 27.12
N THR A 558 -2.78 -29.11 28.21
CA THR A 558 -2.21 -29.16 29.57
C THR A 558 -2.49 -30.49 30.28
N ASP A 559 -1.43 -31.29 30.50
CA ASP A 559 -1.44 -32.39 31.47
C ASP A 559 -1.26 -31.79 32.88
N GLY A 560 -2.28 -31.90 33.73
CA GLY A 560 -2.40 -31.17 34.98
C GLY A 560 -1.44 -31.60 36.10
N SER A 561 -0.26 -31.00 36.20
CA SER A 561 0.51 -30.97 37.46
C SER A 561 0.84 -29.54 37.88
N ALA A 562 -0.15 -28.84 38.45
CA ALA A 562 0.02 -27.54 39.10
C ALA A 562 0.46 -27.66 40.58
N ASP A 563 0.64 -28.88 41.09
CA ASP A 563 0.81 -29.18 42.53
C ASP A 563 2.06 -28.58 43.20
N ASP A 564 3.05 -28.07 42.44
CA ASP A 564 4.29 -27.50 42.99
C ASP A 564 4.29 -25.95 43.08
N PHE A 565 3.24 -25.24 42.62
CA PHE A 565 3.16 -23.78 42.74
C PHE A 565 2.32 -23.35 43.95
N ARG A 566 2.97 -22.71 44.94
CA ARG A 566 2.30 -22.04 46.05
C ARG A 566 1.65 -20.74 45.55
N LEU A 567 0.47 -20.84 44.96
CA LEU A 567 -0.41 -19.69 44.82
C LEU A 567 -0.97 -19.34 46.20
N ALA A 568 -1.13 -18.04 46.47
CA ALA A 568 -1.63 -17.57 47.77
C ALA A 568 -3.12 -17.93 48.01
N ASP A 569 -3.84 -18.33 46.96
CA ASP A 569 -5.26 -18.66 46.98
C ASP A 569 -5.52 -20.05 46.33
N ASP A 570 -6.09 -20.97 47.12
CA ASP A 570 -6.47 -22.32 46.70
C ASP A 570 -7.55 -22.33 45.60
N ARG A 571 -8.33 -21.25 45.46
CA ARG A 571 -9.33 -21.09 44.39
C ARG A 571 -8.67 -20.90 43.03
N ILE A 572 -7.55 -20.17 42.97
CA ILE A 572 -6.77 -19.96 41.74
C ILE A 572 -6.15 -21.29 41.29
N SER A 573 -5.64 -22.09 42.24
CA SER A 573 -5.15 -23.45 42.00
C SER A 573 -6.22 -24.42 41.47
N ALA A 574 -7.48 -24.26 41.89
CA ALA A 574 -8.60 -25.06 41.39
C ALA A 574 -9.05 -24.66 39.97
N VAL A 575 -9.09 -23.35 39.67
CA VAL A 575 -9.39 -22.78 38.33
C VAL A 575 -8.31 -23.15 37.30
N HIS A 576 -7.09 -23.45 37.73
CA HIS A 576 -5.96 -23.77 36.85
C HIS A 576 -5.98 -25.15 36.19
N ARG A 577 -6.86 -26.07 36.60
CA ARG A 577 -6.94 -27.45 36.09
C ARG A 577 -7.89 -27.54 34.90
N GLY A 578 -7.36 -27.59 33.66
CA GLY A 578 -8.14 -27.85 32.43
C GLY A 578 -8.33 -26.61 31.52
N ARG A 579 -7.24 -26.04 31.02
CA ARG A 579 -7.26 -24.73 30.35
C ARG A 579 -7.52 -24.83 28.84
N GLY A 580 -8.32 -23.91 28.32
CA GLY A 580 -8.31 -23.51 26.92
C GLY A 580 -7.43 -22.29 26.69
N ALA A 581 -6.94 -22.12 25.48
CA ALA A 581 -6.22 -20.93 25.05
C ALA A 581 -6.70 -20.49 23.67
N ALA A 582 -6.75 -19.20 23.45
CA ALA A 582 -7.07 -18.60 22.15
C ALA A 582 -5.97 -17.61 21.80
N ILE A 583 -5.14 -17.91 20.81
CA ILE A 583 -3.95 -17.10 20.50
C ILE A 583 -3.99 -16.71 19.02
N ALA A 584 -3.85 -15.43 18.70
CA ALA A 584 -3.74 -15.01 17.30
C ALA A 584 -2.31 -15.21 16.78
N VAL A 585 -1.32 -14.55 17.41
CA VAL A 585 0.09 -14.66 17.01
C VAL A 585 0.91 -15.16 18.19
N ARG A 586 1.66 -16.24 18.00
CA ARG A 586 2.66 -16.74 18.96
C ARG A 586 4.06 -16.58 18.37
N SER A 587 4.95 -15.90 19.09
CA SER A 587 6.36 -15.79 18.72
C SER A 587 7.28 -16.45 19.74
N VAL A 588 8.34 -17.09 19.25
CA VAL A 588 9.42 -17.67 20.07
C VAL A 588 10.75 -17.39 19.38
N ASN A 589 11.65 -16.69 20.06
CA ASN A 589 13.01 -16.44 19.58
C ASN A 589 13.05 -15.71 18.23
N THR A 590 12.34 -14.58 18.13
CA THR A 590 12.17 -13.81 16.88
C THR A 590 12.93 -12.49 16.90
N ARG A 591 13.28 -11.99 15.71
CA ARG A 591 13.85 -10.65 15.52
C ARG A 591 13.03 -9.85 14.52
N ASP A 592 12.84 -8.55 14.77
CA ASP A 592 12.17 -7.59 13.88
C ASP A 592 10.77 -8.06 13.44
N LEU A 593 9.96 -8.51 14.41
CA LEU A 593 8.55 -8.87 14.16
C LEU A 593 7.71 -7.58 14.17
N ARG A 594 7.08 -7.24 13.05
CA ARG A 594 6.21 -6.08 12.91
C ARG A 594 4.75 -6.50 12.72
N ILE A 595 3.86 -6.02 13.56
CA ILE A 595 2.41 -6.16 13.44
C ILE A 595 1.83 -4.75 13.32
N ALA A 596 1.19 -4.45 12.19
CA ALA A 596 0.70 -3.11 11.90
C ALA A 596 -0.76 -3.11 11.41
N ASP A 597 -1.56 -2.13 11.78
CA ASP A 597 -2.93 -1.93 11.26
C ASP A 597 -3.83 -3.18 11.33
N CYS A 598 -3.57 -4.07 12.31
CA CYS A 598 -4.32 -5.30 12.50
C CYS A 598 -5.42 -5.11 13.55
N THR A 599 -6.49 -5.88 13.43
CA THR A 599 -7.55 -5.94 14.46
C THR A 599 -7.55 -7.33 15.11
N PHE A 600 -7.55 -7.40 16.43
CA PHE A 600 -7.67 -8.61 17.22
C PHE A 600 -9.05 -8.60 17.87
N ASP A 601 -9.93 -9.47 17.40
CA ASP A 601 -11.29 -9.62 17.89
C ASP A 601 -11.34 -10.71 18.97
N PHE A 602 -11.62 -10.28 20.20
CA PHE A 602 -11.72 -11.14 21.38
C PHE A 602 -13.16 -11.61 21.65
N ASP A 603 -14.10 -11.41 20.71
CA ASP A 603 -15.45 -11.99 20.78
C ASP A 603 -15.41 -13.50 20.46
N ILE A 604 -14.86 -14.27 21.40
CA ILE A 604 -14.68 -15.72 21.26
C ILE A 604 -16.03 -16.40 21.41
N GLY A 605 -16.65 -16.75 20.27
CA GLY A 605 -17.93 -17.46 20.21
C GLY A 605 -17.82 -18.89 20.75
N TYR A 606 -18.77 -19.26 21.62
CA TYR A 606 -18.97 -20.64 22.07
C TYR A 606 -20.26 -21.20 21.44
N ASP A 607 -20.18 -22.35 20.78
CA ASP A 607 -21.35 -23.09 20.28
C ASP A 607 -21.97 -23.92 21.43
N PRO A 608 -23.17 -23.56 21.93
CA PRO A 608 -23.83 -24.29 23.02
C PRO A 608 -24.26 -25.72 22.64
N ASP A 609 -24.27 -26.09 21.36
CA ASP A 609 -24.65 -27.44 20.91
C ASP A 609 -23.49 -28.45 20.96
N GLN A 610 -22.24 -28.01 21.20
CA GLN A 610 -21.10 -28.89 21.48
C GLN A 610 -21.13 -29.45 22.93
N ARG A 611 -22.13 -30.27 23.24
CA ARG A 611 -22.35 -30.96 24.54
C ARG A 611 -21.31 -32.04 24.90
N GLY A 612 -20.07 -31.94 24.41
CA GLY A 612 -19.05 -33.00 24.50
C GLY A 612 -17.89 -32.78 25.47
N VAL A 613 -17.60 -31.54 25.89
CA VAL A 613 -16.36 -31.23 26.64
C VAL A 613 -16.64 -31.17 28.14
N GLY A 614 -16.47 -32.32 28.80
CA GLY A 614 -16.24 -32.57 30.23
C GLY A 614 -16.73 -31.56 31.26
N GLN A 615 -17.74 -31.95 32.06
CA GLN A 615 -18.03 -31.32 33.35
C GLN A 615 -16.77 -31.29 34.22
N LEU A 616 -16.21 -30.10 34.46
CA LEU A 616 -15.12 -29.94 35.41
C LEU A 616 -15.70 -29.86 36.83
N ARG A 617 -15.54 -30.92 37.63
CA ARG A 617 -15.90 -30.89 39.06
C ARG A 617 -14.78 -30.24 39.84
N LEU A 618 -14.98 -29.00 40.25
CA LEU A 618 -14.11 -28.32 41.21
C LEU A 618 -14.40 -28.87 42.63
N TRP A 619 -13.37 -29.40 43.30
CA TRP A 619 -13.44 -29.77 44.72
C TRP A 619 -13.01 -28.56 45.55
N SER A 620 -13.92 -28.01 46.36
CA SER A 620 -13.59 -27.04 47.41
C SER A 620 -13.41 -27.80 48.72
N ALA A 621 -12.28 -27.60 49.41
CA ALA A 621 -12.05 -28.19 50.73
C ALA A 621 -12.76 -27.42 51.87
N GLU A 622 -13.26 -26.20 51.59
CA GLU A 622 -13.84 -25.30 52.61
C GLU A 622 -15.37 -25.22 52.61
N LEU A 623 -16.02 -25.67 51.54
CA LEU A 623 -17.47 -25.66 51.41
C LEU A 623 -17.96 -27.11 51.36
N ASP A 624 -18.54 -27.59 52.45
CA ASP A 624 -19.14 -28.92 52.62
C ASP A 624 -20.45 -29.07 51.77
N THR A 625 -20.44 -28.54 50.54
CA THR A 625 -21.56 -28.45 49.61
C THR A 625 -21.14 -28.87 48.21
N ALA A 626 -22.08 -29.52 47.50
CA ALA A 626 -21.96 -30.21 46.23
C ALA A 626 -20.99 -29.61 45.18
N ALA A 627 -20.33 -30.49 44.43
CA ALA A 627 -19.47 -30.18 43.28
C ALA A 627 -20.12 -29.09 42.38
N VAL A 628 -19.43 -27.96 42.22
CA VAL A 628 -19.80 -26.96 41.23
C VAL A 628 -19.44 -27.53 39.86
N VAL A 629 -20.46 -27.78 39.04
CA VAL A 629 -20.29 -28.10 37.62
C VAL A 629 -20.14 -26.77 36.91
N VAL A 630 -18.96 -26.52 36.33
CA VAL A 630 -18.75 -25.38 35.44
C VAL A 630 -18.94 -25.89 34.01
N ASP A 631 -19.92 -25.33 33.30
CA ASP A 631 -20.25 -25.73 31.91
C ASP A 631 -19.19 -25.23 30.89
N ARG A 632 -18.30 -24.32 31.29
CA ARG A 632 -17.27 -23.71 30.43
C ARG A 632 -15.89 -23.68 31.12
N PRO A 633 -14.86 -24.40 30.63
CA PRO A 633 -13.52 -24.34 31.22
C PRO A 633 -12.88 -22.96 31.02
N PRO A 634 -12.08 -22.46 31.99
CA PRO A 634 -11.47 -21.13 31.93
C PRO A 634 -10.50 -21.00 30.75
N MET A 635 -10.49 -19.81 30.13
CA MET A 635 -9.73 -19.54 28.91
C MET A 635 -8.80 -18.33 29.04
N VAL A 636 -7.63 -18.45 28.43
CA VAL A 636 -6.70 -17.33 28.24
C VAL A 636 -6.68 -16.96 26.77
N ALA A 637 -7.13 -15.76 26.45
CA ALA A 637 -7.08 -15.22 25.10
C ALA A 637 -5.91 -14.22 24.99
N VAL A 638 -5.07 -14.38 23.98
CA VAL A 638 -3.90 -13.52 23.78
C VAL A 638 -3.80 -13.09 22.31
N GLY A 639 -3.76 -11.79 22.06
CA GLY A 639 -3.53 -11.27 20.71
C GLY A 639 -2.14 -11.64 20.22
N ILE A 640 -1.10 -11.25 20.96
CA ILE A 640 0.30 -11.55 20.65
C ILE A 640 0.97 -12.18 21.88
N LEU A 641 1.32 -13.47 21.81
CA LEU A 641 2.03 -14.20 22.86
C LEU A 641 3.51 -14.41 22.51
N ILE A 642 4.40 -13.87 23.33
CA ILE A 642 5.85 -13.96 23.18
C ILE A 642 6.39 -14.94 24.22
N GLY A 643 6.76 -16.13 23.77
CA GLY A 643 7.16 -17.26 24.62
C GLY A 643 8.67 -17.42 24.82
N GLY A 644 9.48 -16.44 24.42
CA GLY A 644 10.94 -16.48 24.52
C GLY A 644 11.54 -15.11 24.21
N ALA A 645 12.70 -15.08 23.55
CA ALA A 645 13.33 -13.82 23.14
C ALA A 645 12.57 -13.16 21.98
N CYS A 646 12.29 -11.87 22.07
CA CYS A 646 11.82 -11.06 20.96
C CYS A 646 12.55 -9.71 20.94
N VAL A 647 13.37 -9.51 19.92
CA VAL A 647 14.14 -8.26 19.72
C VAL A 647 13.55 -7.51 18.54
N GLY A 648 13.29 -6.20 18.65
CA GLY A 648 12.78 -5.41 17.53
C GLY A 648 11.27 -5.57 17.28
N LEU A 649 10.48 -5.93 18.31
CA LEU A 649 9.02 -6.03 18.16
C LEU A 649 8.42 -4.65 17.83
N THR A 650 7.64 -4.54 16.77
CA THR A 650 6.85 -3.33 16.51
C THR A 650 5.37 -3.68 16.44
N VAL A 651 4.54 -3.02 17.25
CA VAL A 651 3.08 -3.11 17.22
C VAL A 651 2.53 -1.70 17.03
N GLU A 652 1.96 -1.42 15.86
CA GLU A 652 1.59 -0.06 15.44
C GLU A 652 0.18 -0.01 14.84
N GLY A 653 -0.63 0.98 15.21
CA GLY A 653 -1.96 1.18 14.62
C GLY A 653 -2.96 0.03 14.85
N CYS A 654 -2.66 -0.91 15.75
CA CYS A 654 -3.47 -2.11 15.95
C CYS A 654 -4.64 -1.85 16.91
N ARG A 655 -5.70 -2.66 16.76
CA ARG A 655 -6.90 -2.60 17.59
C ARG A 655 -7.11 -3.95 18.28
N PHE A 656 -7.14 -3.97 19.60
CA PHE A 656 -7.46 -5.13 20.42
C PHE A 656 -8.82 -4.86 21.09
N VAL A 657 -9.87 -5.54 20.61
CA VAL A 657 -11.25 -5.15 20.91
C VAL A 657 -12.09 -6.35 21.36
N HIS A 658 -12.98 -6.09 22.31
CA HIS A 658 -14.01 -7.02 22.76
C HIS A 658 -15.34 -6.26 22.93
N ASP A 659 -16.41 -6.71 22.27
CA ASP A 659 -17.75 -6.13 22.38
C ASP A 659 -18.56 -6.82 23.49
N ARG A 660 -18.46 -6.27 24.70
CA ARG A 660 -19.18 -6.79 25.87
C ARG A 660 -20.70 -6.72 25.75
N ALA A 661 -21.27 -5.90 24.85
CA ALA A 661 -22.72 -5.88 24.65
C ALA A 661 -23.24 -7.16 23.97
N ARG A 662 -22.35 -7.93 23.33
CA ARG A 662 -22.63 -9.22 22.69
C ARG A 662 -22.25 -10.42 23.56
N ALA A 663 -21.48 -10.22 24.62
CA ALA A 663 -20.98 -11.28 25.49
C ALA A 663 -22.06 -11.79 26.47
N SER A 664 -22.13 -13.12 26.66
CA SER A 664 -23.02 -13.73 27.67
C SER A 664 -22.45 -13.58 29.08
N ASP A 665 -23.33 -13.38 30.06
CA ASP A 665 -23.05 -12.91 31.43
C ASP A 665 -22.21 -13.83 32.36
N VAL A 666 -21.49 -14.86 31.87
CA VAL A 666 -20.86 -15.87 32.77
C VAL A 666 -19.55 -16.51 32.23
N ASP A 667 -18.63 -15.73 31.68
CA ASP A 667 -17.39 -16.26 31.08
C ASP A 667 -16.12 -15.82 31.81
N ALA A 668 -15.47 -16.74 32.54
CA ALA A 668 -14.14 -16.53 33.13
C ALA A 668 -13.05 -16.54 32.02
N GLN A 669 -12.90 -15.42 31.32
CA GLN A 669 -11.91 -15.23 30.25
C GLN A 669 -10.89 -14.15 30.65
N VAL A 670 -9.61 -14.50 30.60
CA VAL A 670 -8.52 -13.51 30.74
C VAL A 670 -8.00 -13.17 29.34
N MET A 671 -8.28 -11.95 28.89
CA MET A 671 -7.94 -11.44 27.56
C MET A 671 -6.75 -10.47 27.64
N VAL A 672 -5.65 -10.79 26.97
CA VAL A 672 -4.44 -9.98 26.96
C VAL A 672 -4.11 -9.52 25.54
N GLY A 673 -3.86 -8.23 25.35
CA GLY A 673 -3.46 -7.70 24.04
C GLY A 673 -2.09 -8.25 23.62
N VAL A 674 -1.06 -7.88 24.37
CA VAL A 674 0.32 -8.36 24.19
C VAL A 674 0.83 -9.01 25.48
N MET A 675 1.21 -10.29 25.42
CA MET A 675 1.75 -11.03 26.56
C MET A 675 3.18 -11.49 26.27
N VAL A 676 4.12 -11.17 27.14
CA VAL A 676 5.45 -11.79 27.18
C VAL A 676 5.46 -12.71 28.38
N SER A 677 5.82 -13.98 28.21
CA SER A 677 5.93 -14.90 29.33
C SER A 677 6.96 -15.99 29.06
N PRO A 678 7.57 -16.59 30.10
CA PRO A 678 8.37 -17.79 29.92
C PRO A 678 7.53 -18.89 29.27
N SER A 679 8.17 -19.88 28.67
CA SER A 679 7.48 -21.07 28.14
C SER A 679 8.12 -22.36 28.67
N LEU A 680 7.30 -23.38 28.91
CA LEU A 680 7.73 -24.67 29.43
C LEU A 680 8.28 -25.57 28.31
N VAL A 681 9.48 -26.13 28.52
CA VAL A 681 10.09 -27.13 27.63
C VAL A 681 9.51 -28.51 27.94
N ARG A 682 8.84 -29.16 26.98
CA ARG A 682 8.41 -30.57 27.11
C ARG A 682 9.59 -31.52 26.92
N THR A 683 9.74 -32.50 27.81
CA THR A 683 10.71 -33.61 27.64
C THR A 683 9.99 -34.89 27.22
N ALA A 684 10.66 -35.74 26.43
CA ALA A 684 10.10 -36.97 25.84
C ALA A 684 9.55 -38.02 26.83
N ALA A 685 9.78 -37.85 28.13
CA ALA A 685 9.40 -38.81 29.17
C ALA A 685 8.15 -38.40 29.97
N GLY A 686 7.29 -37.52 29.45
CA GLY A 686 5.87 -37.35 29.83
C GLY A 686 5.50 -36.97 31.28
N ARG A 687 6.39 -37.12 32.27
CA ARG A 687 6.13 -36.87 33.70
C ARG A 687 7.43 -36.62 34.46
N ARG A 688 7.81 -35.36 34.68
CA ARG A 688 8.64 -34.96 35.83
C ARG A 688 8.24 -33.57 36.32
N LYS A 689 8.35 -33.38 37.64
CA LYS A 689 8.20 -32.10 38.35
C LYS A 689 8.85 -30.95 37.58
N VAL A 690 8.21 -29.78 37.56
CA VAL A 690 8.79 -28.53 37.05
C VAL A 690 10.02 -28.21 37.90
N ALA A 691 11.21 -28.66 37.49
CA ALA A 691 12.45 -28.30 38.14
C ALA A 691 12.91 -26.94 37.58
N SER A 692 13.48 -26.08 38.45
CA SER A 692 14.22 -24.87 38.05
C SER A 692 15.27 -25.27 37.00
N GLY A 693 15.01 -24.92 35.73
CA GLY A 693 15.80 -25.39 34.59
C GLY A 693 15.00 -25.91 33.38
N MET A 694 13.66 -25.95 33.43
CA MET A 694 12.79 -26.35 32.31
C MET A 694 12.01 -25.20 31.64
N LEU A 695 12.26 -23.95 32.02
CA LEU A 695 11.63 -22.77 31.43
C LEU A 695 12.60 -22.07 30.46
N VAL A 696 12.09 -21.66 29.29
CA VAL A 696 12.78 -20.68 28.44
C VAL A 696 12.51 -19.29 29.00
N ASP A 697 13.58 -18.57 29.35
CA ASP A 697 13.47 -17.18 29.79
C ASP A 697 13.03 -16.28 28.62
N SER A 698 12.18 -15.30 28.92
CA SER A 698 11.63 -14.40 27.92
C SER A 698 12.23 -13.00 28.05
N LEU A 699 12.56 -12.41 26.91
CA LEU A 699 13.16 -11.08 26.79
C LEU A 699 12.38 -10.28 25.77
N LEU A 700 12.01 -9.05 26.13
CA LEU A 700 11.50 -8.05 25.21
C LEU A 700 12.53 -6.91 25.10
N ASP A 701 13.15 -6.75 23.93
CA ASP A 701 14.17 -5.73 23.69
C ASP A 701 13.94 -5.03 22.34
N ASP A 702 14.40 -3.77 22.24
CA ASP A 702 14.12 -2.84 21.15
C ASP A 702 12.65 -2.84 20.66
N ALA A 703 11.70 -2.91 21.59
CA ALA A 703 10.28 -3.02 21.26
C ALA A 703 9.59 -1.66 21.18
N ARG A 704 8.62 -1.52 20.28
CA ARG A 704 7.82 -0.31 20.07
C ARG A 704 6.34 -0.66 19.99
N LEU A 705 5.56 -0.12 20.90
CA LEU A 705 4.11 -0.23 20.92
C LEU A 705 3.54 1.19 20.78
N ARG A 706 3.01 1.51 19.60
CA ARG A 706 2.62 2.88 19.25
C ARG A 706 1.24 2.95 18.61
N ASP A 707 0.47 3.99 18.92
CA ASP A 707 -0.80 4.30 18.23
C ASP A 707 -1.82 3.14 18.25
N ASN A 708 -1.78 2.28 19.28
CA ASN A 708 -2.69 1.14 19.41
C ASN A 708 -3.92 1.46 20.27
N LEU A 709 -5.04 0.80 19.98
CA LEU A 709 -6.24 0.80 20.80
C LEU A 709 -6.41 -0.54 21.51
N PHE A 710 -6.53 -0.52 22.84
CA PHE A 710 -6.96 -1.66 23.65
C PHE A 710 -8.30 -1.30 24.30
N ALA A 711 -9.36 -2.05 23.97
CA ALA A 711 -10.71 -1.73 24.41
C ALA A 711 -11.48 -2.99 24.85
N GLY A 712 -11.98 -2.98 26.09
CA GLY A 712 -12.88 -4.02 26.60
C GLY A 712 -12.21 -5.34 26.97
N ILE A 713 -10.89 -5.49 26.78
CA ILE A 713 -10.10 -6.67 27.17
C ILE A 713 -9.64 -6.62 28.64
N THR A 714 -8.99 -7.66 29.16
CA THR A 714 -8.53 -7.68 30.57
C THR A 714 -7.27 -6.83 30.77
N VAL A 715 -6.17 -7.14 30.08
CA VAL A 715 -4.88 -6.40 30.22
C VAL A 715 -4.35 -5.99 28.85
N ALA A 716 -3.97 -4.72 28.69
CA ALA A 716 -3.42 -4.24 27.41
C ALA A 716 -2.07 -4.89 27.09
N VAL A 717 -1.10 -4.79 28.01
CA VAL A 717 0.23 -5.39 27.86
C VAL A 717 0.65 -6.02 29.18
N ALA A 718 1.03 -7.31 29.15
CA ALA A 718 1.58 -8.03 30.30
C ALA A 718 2.93 -8.66 29.91
N ALA A 719 4.03 -7.99 30.21
CA ALA A 719 5.37 -8.52 30.01
C ALA A 719 5.93 -9.14 31.29
N LEU A 720 5.82 -10.46 31.40
CA LEU A 720 6.35 -11.28 32.49
C LEU A 720 7.72 -11.84 32.07
N GLY A 721 8.74 -10.99 32.09
CA GLY A 721 10.03 -11.31 31.49
C GLY A 721 11.02 -10.18 31.66
N GLU A 722 12.23 -10.38 31.15
CA GLU A 722 13.24 -9.33 31.14
C GLU A 722 12.93 -8.31 30.06
N VAL A 723 13.17 -7.03 30.37
CA VAL A 723 12.84 -5.90 29.49
C VAL A 723 14.09 -5.06 29.25
N GLY A 724 14.47 -4.91 27.99
CA GLY A 724 15.57 -4.06 27.53
C GLY A 724 15.09 -2.66 27.15
N GLY A 725 15.30 -2.27 25.89
CA GLY A 725 14.76 -1.06 25.30
C GLY A 725 13.30 -1.23 24.89
N VAL A 726 12.38 -0.47 25.48
CA VAL A 726 10.96 -0.52 25.13
C VAL A 726 10.36 0.88 25.08
N LEU A 727 9.63 1.17 24.01
CA LEU A 727 8.83 2.37 23.83
C LEU A 727 7.35 2.00 23.79
N ILE A 728 6.55 2.63 24.66
CA ILE A 728 5.09 2.54 24.69
C ILE A 728 4.55 3.97 24.55
N GLY A 729 4.15 4.34 23.34
CA GLY A 729 3.83 5.72 22.97
C GLY A 729 2.42 5.86 22.37
N GLU A 730 1.68 6.91 22.72
CA GLU A 730 0.47 7.30 21.96
C GLU A 730 -0.64 6.22 21.90
N ASN A 731 -0.67 5.28 22.85
CA ASN A 731 -1.69 4.24 22.90
C ASN A 731 -2.93 4.69 23.69
N THR A 732 -4.08 4.11 23.35
CA THR A 732 -5.34 4.28 24.09
C THR A 732 -5.76 2.94 24.70
N VAL A 733 -5.84 2.89 26.03
CA VAL A 733 -6.41 1.78 26.80
C VAL A 733 -7.70 2.28 27.44
N ARG A 734 -8.82 1.63 27.15
CA ARG A 734 -10.13 1.98 27.69
C ARG A 734 -10.90 0.73 28.07
N ASP A 735 -11.70 0.83 29.13
CA ASP A 735 -12.57 -0.26 29.56
C ASP A 735 -11.81 -1.59 29.79
N CYS A 736 -10.55 -1.50 30.24
CA CYS A 736 -9.72 -2.65 30.60
C CYS A 736 -9.61 -2.82 32.13
N TYR A 737 -9.20 -4.01 32.60
CA TYR A 737 -8.86 -4.24 34.01
C TYR A 737 -7.48 -3.67 34.36
N GLY A 738 -6.48 -3.87 33.48
CA GLY A 738 -5.11 -3.40 33.64
C GLY A 738 -4.56 -2.78 32.35
N GLY A 739 -3.62 -1.84 32.49
CA GLY A 739 -2.95 -1.20 31.35
C GLY A 739 -1.65 -1.91 30.97
N PHE A 740 -0.51 -1.29 31.30
CA PHE A 740 0.82 -1.78 30.94
C PHE A 740 1.56 -2.35 32.15
N TRP A 741 1.75 -3.65 32.19
CA TRP A 741 2.40 -4.37 33.29
C TRP A 741 3.71 -5.00 32.81
N LEU A 742 4.83 -4.44 33.25
CA LEU A 742 6.18 -4.88 32.91
C LEU A 742 6.83 -5.42 34.18
N LEU A 743 6.87 -6.75 34.33
CA LEU A 743 7.28 -7.44 35.55
C LEU A 743 8.46 -8.36 35.25
N SER A 744 9.62 -8.08 35.87
CA SER A 744 10.82 -8.92 35.75
C SER A 744 10.53 -10.33 36.27
N ALA A 745 10.89 -11.33 35.46
CA ALA A 745 10.74 -12.73 35.82
C ALA A 745 11.65 -13.11 37.00
N GLU A 746 12.82 -12.48 37.14
CA GLU A 746 13.70 -12.67 38.29
C GLU A 746 13.01 -12.22 39.58
N THR A 747 12.46 -11.01 39.58
CA THR A 747 11.75 -10.44 40.74
C THR A 747 10.52 -11.27 41.11
N LEU A 748 9.78 -11.76 40.12
CA LEU A 748 8.62 -12.64 40.33
C LEU A 748 9.00 -14.00 40.94
N ARG A 749 10.20 -14.53 40.65
CA ARG A 749 10.69 -15.81 41.19
C ARG A 749 11.30 -15.68 42.60
N GLY A 750 11.92 -14.54 42.91
CA GLY A 750 12.71 -14.34 44.13
C GLY A 750 11.94 -13.84 45.36
N LEU A 751 10.71 -13.32 45.19
CA LEU A 751 9.95 -12.73 46.29
C LEU A 751 9.18 -13.77 47.13
N ASP A 752 9.38 -13.69 48.45
CA ASP A 752 8.63 -14.40 49.47
C ASP A 752 7.69 -13.42 50.19
N LEU A 753 6.39 -13.56 49.92
CA LEU A 753 5.34 -12.67 50.41
C LEU A 753 4.68 -13.16 51.70
N ILE A 754 5.09 -14.33 52.20
CA ILE A 754 4.46 -14.99 53.35
C ILE A 754 5.16 -14.59 54.66
N ASP A 755 6.46 -14.29 54.62
CA ASP A 755 7.25 -13.92 55.80
C ASP A 755 7.33 -12.40 56.07
N ALA A 756 7.63 -12.03 57.33
CA ALA A 756 7.70 -10.64 57.77
C ALA A 756 9.14 -10.10 57.82
N TYR A 757 9.42 -9.04 57.05
CA TYR A 757 10.77 -8.45 56.91
C TYR A 757 10.84 -7.02 57.47
N ARG A 758 11.92 -6.70 58.21
CA ARG A 758 12.17 -5.35 58.76
C ARG A 758 13.30 -4.65 58.00
N ALA A 759 13.03 -3.45 57.49
CA ALA A 759 14.05 -2.53 56.99
C ALA A 759 14.54 -1.59 58.11
N THR A 760 15.83 -1.25 58.12
CA THR A 760 16.42 -0.25 59.03
C THR A 760 16.20 1.17 58.48
N ASP A 761 15.91 2.15 59.37
CA ASP A 761 15.81 3.59 59.08
C ASP A 761 14.71 4.05 58.10
N VAL A 762 13.59 3.31 58.00
CA VAL A 762 12.47 3.65 57.10
C VAL A 762 11.22 3.99 57.91
N SER A 763 10.53 5.07 57.53
CA SER A 763 9.31 5.50 58.23
C SER A 763 8.20 4.46 58.11
N ALA A 764 7.36 4.33 59.15
CA ALA A 764 6.22 3.41 59.13
C ALA A 764 5.28 3.68 57.95
N ALA A 765 5.07 4.95 57.58
CA ALA A 765 4.26 5.35 56.44
C ALA A 765 4.87 4.91 55.10
N THR A 766 6.19 5.01 54.95
CA THR A 766 6.91 4.54 53.74
C THR A 766 6.87 3.03 53.63
N MET A 767 7.03 2.30 54.74
CA MET A 767 6.90 0.84 54.76
C MET A 767 5.47 0.39 54.43
N THR A 768 4.44 1.07 54.95
CA THR A 768 3.05 0.79 54.57
C THR A 768 2.81 1.05 53.09
N ALA A 769 3.31 2.16 52.55
CA ALA A 769 3.25 2.49 51.13
C ALA A 769 3.90 1.42 50.23
N ILE A 770 5.12 0.99 50.57
CA ILE A 770 5.84 -0.08 49.87
C ILE A 770 5.05 -1.38 49.95
N ASN A 771 4.61 -1.75 51.16
CA ASN A 771 3.88 -2.99 51.38
C ASN A 771 2.57 -3.02 50.59
N THR A 772 1.77 -1.95 50.65
CA THR A 772 0.52 -1.85 49.90
C THR A 772 0.75 -1.89 48.39
N THR A 773 1.76 -1.18 47.87
CA THR A 773 2.00 -1.09 46.42
C THR A 773 2.60 -2.38 45.86
N VAL A 774 3.55 -3.00 46.56
CA VAL A 774 4.18 -4.25 46.12
C VAL A 774 3.20 -5.42 46.30
N GLN A 775 2.60 -5.58 47.49
CA GLN A 775 1.64 -6.67 47.73
C GLN A 775 0.43 -6.58 46.80
N SER A 776 -0.07 -5.38 46.47
CA SER A 776 -1.20 -5.25 45.54
C SER A 776 -0.89 -5.80 44.14
N VAL A 777 0.37 -5.75 43.70
CA VAL A 777 0.78 -6.30 42.40
C VAL A 777 0.88 -7.82 42.45
N PHE A 778 1.45 -8.36 43.52
CA PHE A 778 1.67 -9.80 43.65
C PHE A 778 0.44 -10.60 44.07
N LEU A 779 -0.47 -9.97 44.80
CA LEU A 779 -1.74 -10.55 45.23
C LEU A 779 -2.89 -10.23 44.26
N ASP A 780 -2.59 -9.54 43.15
CA ASP A 780 -3.56 -9.34 42.07
C ASP A 780 -3.92 -10.69 41.43
N PRO A 781 -5.21 -11.08 41.42
CA PRO A 781 -5.61 -12.40 40.94
C PRO A 781 -5.36 -12.59 39.44
N VAL A 782 -5.44 -11.52 38.63
CA VAL A 782 -5.15 -11.57 37.20
C VAL A 782 -3.64 -11.74 36.99
N ALA A 783 -2.81 -11.00 37.72
CA ALA A 783 -1.36 -11.14 37.63
C ALA A 783 -0.89 -12.56 38.03
N GLN A 784 -1.39 -13.10 39.14
CA GLN A 784 -1.10 -14.47 39.56
C GLN A 784 -1.52 -15.50 38.51
N PHE A 785 -2.71 -15.31 37.94
CA PHE A 785 -3.24 -16.19 36.90
C PHE A 785 -2.37 -16.17 35.63
N LEU A 786 -1.93 -14.98 35.18
CA LEU A 786 -1.05 -14.81 34.02
C LEU A 786 0.34 -15.41 34.25
N VAL A 787 0.92 -15.23 35.44
CA VAL A 787 2.20 -15.85 35.83
C VAL A 787 2.10 -17.37 35.78
N ALA A 788 1.06 -17.94 36.39
CA ALA A 788 0.84 -19.37 36.37
C ALA A 788 0.58 -19.90 34.95
N PHE A 789 -0.13 -19.14 34.10
CA PHE A 789 -0.28 -19.47 32.68
C PHE A 789 1.08 -19.54 31.99
N GLY A 790 1.88 -18.48 32.05
CA GLY A 790 3.20 -18.45 31.42
C GLY A 790 4.09 -19.62 31.83
N TRP A 791 4.19 -19.91 33.13
CA TRP A 791 5.05 -20.99 33.63
C TRP A 791 4.59 -22.41 33.28
N THR A 792 3.31 -22.57 32.93
CA THR A 792 2.75 -23.89 32.60
C THR A 792 2.48 -24.07 31.11
N TYR A 793 2.51 -22.99 30.32
CA TYR A 793 2.21 -23.06 28.90
C TYR A 793 3.37 -23.66 28.10
N PRO A 794 3.14 -24.75 27.34
CA PRO A 794 4.22 -25.45 26.65
C PRO A 794 4.73 -24.68 25.43
N LEU A 795 6.01 -24.84 25.10
CA LEU A 795 6.57 -24.44 23.81
C LEU A 795 5.88 -25.16 22.63
N PRO A 796 5.81 -24.54 21.45
CA PRO A 796 5.36 -25.21 20.23
C PRO A 796 6.34 -26.31 19.81
N ASP A 797 5.83 -27.41 19.28
CA ASP A 797 6.67 -28.55 18.83
C ASP A 797 7.70 -28.13 17.76
N SER A 798 7.36 -27.12 16.94
CA SER A 798 8.24 -26.53 15.91
C SER A 798 9.47 -25.82 16.48
N ALA A 799 9.50 -25.49 17.77
CA ALA A 799 10.70 -24.94 18.44
C ALA A 799 11.75 -26.01 18.81
N GLY A 800 11.43 -27.30 18.62
CA GLY A 800 12.29 -28.42 18.98
C GLY A 800 12.55 -28.53 20.48
N THR A 801 13.22 -29.60 20.92
CA THR A 801 13.85 -29.64 22.24
C THR A 801 15.00 -28.65 22.22
N ALA A 802 14.72 -27.36 22.43
CA ALA A 802 15.75 -26.34 22.62
C ALA A 802 16.79 -26.91 23.59
N GLY A 803 18.04 -27.05 23.11
CA GLY A 803 19.10 -27.67 23.90
C GLY A 803 19.17 -26.96 25.25
N ASN A 804 18.87 -27.72 26.32
CA ASN A 804 18.75 -27.26 27.71
C ASN A 804 19.66 -26.07 28.03
N VAL A 805 19.17 -24.85 27.88
CA VAL A 805 19.70 -23.73 28.66
C VAL A 805 18.88 -23.79 29.93
N ALA A 806 19.36 -24.58 30.89
CA ALA A 806 18.78 -24.56 32.22
C ALA A 806 18.87 -23.12 32.72
N GLY A 807 17.73 -22.46 32.94
CA GLY A 807 17.68 -21.23 33.71
C GLY A 807 18.43 -21.46 35.04
N GLU A 808 19.20 -20.46 35.47
CA GLU A 808 19.92 -20.55 36.74
C GLU A 808 18.95 -20.86 37.89
N ALA A 809 19.42 -21.63 38.89
CA ALA A 809 18.64 -21.87 40.09
C ALA A 809 18.32 -20.51 40.73
N GLY A 810 17.03 -20.25 40.95
CA GLY A 810 16.60 -19.00 41.58
C GLY A 810 17.29 -18.78 42.93
N PRO A 811 17.57 -17.52 43.31
CA PRO A 811 18.18 -17.19 44.60
C PRO A 811 17.29 -17.63 45.76
N ASP A 812 17.87 -17.83 46.94
CA ASP A 812 17.12 -18.12 48.17
C ASP A 812 16.05 -17.02 48.40
N PRO A 813 14.74 -17.36 48.42
CA PRO A 813 13.68 -16.36 48.45
C PRO A 813 13.73 -15.43 49.67
N ALA A 814 14.16 -15.91 50.83
CA ALA A 814 14.26 -15.08 52.04
C ALA A 814 15.42 -14.09 51.96
N VAL A 815 16.57 -14.53 51.42
CA VAL A 815 17.74 -13.67 51.19
C VAL A 815 17.44 -12.62 50.10
N TRP A 816 16.75 -13.02 49.03
CA TRP A 816 16.39 -12.14 47.93
C TRP A 816 15.36 -11.09 48.37
N THR A 817 14.31 -11.52 49.07
CA THR A 817 13.26 -10.62 49.59
C THR A 817 13.82 -9.57 50.54
N LYS A 818 14.75 -9.95 51.41
CA LYS A 818 15.45 -8.98 52.27
C LYS A 818 16.22 -7.94 51.44
N ARG A 819 16.97 -8.37 50.42
CA ARG A 819 17.72 -7.47 49.53
C ARG A 819 16.80 -6.52 48.75
N PHE A 820 15.67 -7.02 48.28
CA PHE A 820 14.63 -6.23 47.64
C PHE A 820 14.07 -5.16 48.57
N VAL A 821 13.68 -5.56 49.79
CA VAL A 821 13.17 -4.63 50.80
C VAL A 821 14.23 -3.57 51.11
N ASP A 822 15.49 -3.95 51.31
CA ASP A 822 16.58 -3.01 51.56
C ASP A 822 16.82 -2.04 50.37
N SER A 823 16.74 -2.51 49.12
CA SER A 823 16.95 -1.68 47.92
C SER A 823 15.78 -0.73 47.64
N VAL A 824 14.55 -1.16 47.92
CA VAL A 824 13.35 -0.33 47.76
C VAL A 824 13.23 0.70 48.89
N ALA A 825 13.80 0.41 50.06
CA ALA A 825 13.67 1.21 51.27
C ALA A 825 14.82 2.23 51.51
N GLY A 826 16.05 2.01 51.01
CA GLY A 826 17.23 2.87 51.28
C GLY A 826 17.60 3.90 50.20
N GLY A 827 17.99 5.13 50.63
CA GLY A 827 18.67 6.16 49.80
C GLY A 827 20.20 5.97 49.73
N PRO A 828 20.93 6.75 48.90
CA PRO A 828 22.29 6.43 48.46
C PRO A 828 23.33 6.52 49.57
N SER A 829 24.16 5.49 49.74
CA SER A 829 25.44 5.61 50.43
C SER A 829 26.49 6.18 49.46
N ALA A 830 26.84 7.47 49.59
CA ALA A 830 27.91 8.16 48.85
C ALA A 830 29.28 8.03 49.60
N PRO A 831 30.50 8.26 48.99
CA PRO A 831 30.78 9.32 48.02
C PRO A 831 31.75 9.04 46.83
N SER A 832 31.59 9.92 45.82
CA SER A 832 32.41 10.42 44.68
C SER A 832 33.86 9.94 44.45
N VAL A 833 34.24 9.68 43.19
CA VAL A 833 35.52 10.16 42.56
C VAL A 833 35.38 10.35 41.02
N ALA A 834 36.11 11.34 40.53
CA ALA A 834 36.31 11.92 39.19
C ALA A 834 36.30 11.02 37.93
N PHE A 835 35.90 11.66 36.82
CA PHE A 835 36.03 11.19 35.44
C PHE A 835 37.49 10.91 35.04
N ALA A 836 37.75 9.70 34.54
CA ALA A 836 38.90 9.41 33.69
C ALA A 836 38.46 8.44 32.59
N GLU A 837 38.69 8.82 31.32
CA GLU A 837 38.49 7.96 30.16
C GLU A 837 39.37 6.70 30.23
N ILE A 838 38.78 5.51 30.05
CA ILE A 838 39.54 4.30 29.72
C ILE A 838 38.84 3.52 28.60
N LYS A 839 39.65 3.21 27.58
CA LYS A 839 39.34 2.57 26.30
C LYS A 839 38.97 1.08 26.44
N ALA A 840 38.23 0.61 25.44
CA ALA A 840 37.87 -0.78 25.21
C ALA A 840 39.10 -1.69 25.11
N GLU A 841 39.13 -2.79 25.88
CA GLU A 841 39.34 -4.16 25.39
C GLU A 841 39.47 -5.21 26.53
N THR A 842 38.90 -6.39 26.25
CA THR A 842 38.99 -7.71 26.92
C THR A 842 38.28 -7.94 28.26
N TRP A 843 37.62 -9.10 28.36
CA TRP A 843 37.71 -10.13 29.43
C TRP A 843 36.56 -11.14 29.19
N PHE A 844 36.87 -12.43 28.92
CA PHE A 844 36.13 -13.63 29.38
C PHE A 844 36.84 -14.92 28.91
N GLY A 845 37.40 -15.67 29.87
CA GLY A 845 37.75 -17.08 29.72
C GLY A 845 36.51 -17.97 29.93
N ARG A 846 36.38 -19.01 29.09
CA ARG A 846 35.24 -19.95 29.05
C ARG A 846 35.49 -21.16 29.96
N ALA A 847 34.42 -21.68 30.58
CA ALA A 847 34.19 -23.12 30.62
C ALA A 847 33.16 -23.43 29.51
N ALA A 848 33.64 -23.96 28.38
CA ALA A 848 32.81 -24.33 27.24
C ALA A 848 32.43 -25.81 27.36
N VAL A 849 31.13 -26.12 27.22
CA VAL A 849 30.71 -27.45 26.77
C VAL A 849 31.20 -27.61 25.32
N SER A 850 31.94 -28.69 25.04
CA SER A 850 32.60 -28.86 23.75
C SER A 850 31.61 -29.19 22.64
N ARG A 851 31.82 -28.54 21.49
CA ARG A 851 31.13 -28.72 20.20
C ARG A 851 31.02 -30.20 19.79
N ASP A 852 32.00 -31.01 20.17
CA ASP A 852 32.09 -32.42 19.80
C ASP A 852 31.06 -33.30 20.53
N LYS A 853 30.62 -32.90 21.73
CA LYS A 853 29.69 -33.69 22.54
C LYS A 853 28.25 -33.60 22.05
N LEU A 854 27.83 -32.42 21.56
CA LEU A 854 26.50 -32.20 20.98
C LEU A 854 26.38 -32.71 19.53
N ILE A 855 27.48 -32.72 18.77
CA ILE A 855 27.52 -33.31 17.40
C ILE A 855 27.36 -34.84 17.45
N ALA A 856 27.76 -35.48 18.55
CA ALA A 856 27.60 -36.91 18.75
C ALA A 856 26.14 -37.32 19.01
N ASP A 857 25.35 -36.49 19.69
CA ASP A 857 23.96 -36.80 20.08
C ASP A 857 22.94 -36.54 18.94
N ALA A 858 23.26 -35.70 17.95
CA ALA A 858 22.34 -35.31 16.87
C ALA A 858 22.14 -36.36 15.74
N GLY A 859 22.88 -37.48 15.76
CA GLY A 859 22.78 -38.53 14.73
C GLY A 859 23.16 -38.08 13.30
N SER A 860 22.90 -38.94 12.31
CA SER A 860 23.34 -38.77 10.91
C SER A 860 22.43 -37.89 10.03
N SER A 861 21.36 -37.30 10.58
CA SER A 861 20.42 -36.48 9.81
C SER A 861 21.00 -35.08 9.52
N ARG A 862 20.99 -34.70 8.24
CA ARG A 862 21.53 -33.42 7.74
C ARG A 862 20.68 -32.23 8.21
N ASP A 863 19.37 -32.42 8.35
CA ASP A 863 18.40 -31.37 8.73
C ASP A 863 18.43 -31.08 10.24
N LEU A 864 18.60 -32.11 11.07
CA LEU A 864 18.78 -31.96 12.53
C LEU A 864 20.10 -31.25 12.87
N ARG A 865 21.15 -31.47 12.06
CA ARG A 865 22.43 -30.74 12.19
C ARG A 865 22.31 -29.27 11.85
N ALA A 866 21.53 -28.91 10.84
CA ALA A 866 21.31 -27.51 10.46
C ALA A 866 20.53 -26.76 11.54
N ALA A 867 19.42 -27.32 12.03
CA ALA A 867 18.59 -26.74 13.09
C ALA A 867 19.35 -26.58 14.43
N ALA A 868 20.17 -27.57 14.80
CA ALA A 868 21.00 -27.50 15.99
C ALA A 868 22.07 -26.40 15.88
N LEU A 869 22.66 -26.18 14.70
CA LEU A 869 23.63 -25.11 14.47
C LEU A 869 22.99 -23.72 14.52
N THR A 870 21.78 -23.53 13.97
CA THR A 870 21.04 -22.27 14.05
C THR A 870 20.64 -21.94 15.49
N ALA A 871 20.16 -22.94 16.25
CA ALA A 871 19.84 -22.79 17.66
C ALA A 871 21.07 -22.48 18.52
N ILE A 872 22.25 -23.03 18.18
CA ILE A 872 23.52 -22.76 18.88
C ILE A 872 24.05 -21.36 18.59
N ASP A 873 23.95 -20.86 17.35
CA ASP A 873 24.39 -19.51 16.99
C ASP A 873 23.40 -18.44 17.53
N PHE A 874 22.10 -18.75 17.57
CA PHE A 874 21.09 -17.94 18.25
C PHE A 874 21.29 -17.93 19.77
N ALA A 875 21.51 -19.09 20.41
CA ALA A 875 21.77 -19.18 21.85
C ALA A 875 23.12 -18.53 22.25
N ARG A 876 24.14 -18.56 21.39
CA ARG A 876 25.42 -17.87 21.62
C ARG A 876 25.32 -16.36 21.49
N SER A 877 24.50 -15.84 20.57
CA SER A 877 24.21 -14.42 20.50
C SER A 877 23.38 -13.97 21.72
N TYR A 878 22.44 -14.80 22.17
CA TYR A 878 21.59 -14.55 23.35
C TYR A 878 22.36 -14.56 24.69
N ALA A 879 23.22 -15.56 24.93
CA ALA A 879 24.03 -15.65 26.15
C ALA A 879 25.07 -14.50 26.29
N ILE A 880 25.44 -13.86 25.17
CA ILE A 880 26.30 -12.67 25.15
C ILE A 880 25.48 -11.37 25.31
N GLN A 881 24.18 -11.39 24.99
CA GLN A 881 23.27 -10.23 25.06
C GLN A 881 22.62 -10.04 26.45
N VAL A 882 22.13 -11.09 27.10
CA VAL A 882 21.47 -11.01 28.45
C VAL A 882 22.39 -10.37 29.52
N LEU A 883 23.71 -10.48 29.35
CA LEU A 883 24.72 -9.87 30.22
C LEU A 883 25.01 -8.38 29.94
N ARG A 884 24.38 -7.74 28.94
CA ARG A 884 24.71 -6.37 28.47
C ARG A 884 23.58 -5.33 28.49
N HIS A 885 22.30 -5.69 28.60
CA HIS A 885 21.22 -4.73 28.39
C HIS A 885 20.89 -3.89 29.63
N GLU A 886 21.12 -2.58 29.53
CA GLU A 886 20.52 -1.57 30.40
C GLU A 886 19.04 -1.42 30.00
N THR A 887 18.11 -1.59 30.94
CA THR A 887 16.68 -1.30 30.68
C THR A 887 16.53 0.17 30.28
N ARG A 888 15.86 0.43 29.16
CA ARG A 888 15.55 1.78 28.66
C ARG A 888 14.08 1.83 28.30
N LEU A 889 13.26 2.28 29.22
CA LEU A 889 11.81 2.28 29.08
C LEU A 889 11.32 3.71 28.85
N GLN A 890 10.59 3.92 27.76
CA GLN A 890 9.87 5.16 27.48
C GLN A 890 8.38 4.85 27.42
N ILE A 891 7.61 5.45 28.32
CA ILE A 891 6.14 5.36 28.33
C ILE A 891 5.62 6.79 28.21
N HIS A 892 5.12 7.16 27.04
CA HIS A 892 4.78 8.54 26.77
C HIS A 892 3.45 8.73 26.04
N HIS A 893 2.74 9.83 26.35
CA HIS A 893 1.55 10.25 25.59
C HIS A 893 0.42 9.19 25.52
N ASN A 894 0.35 8.26 26.48
CA ASN A 894 -0.71 7.26 26.51
C ASN A 894 -1.93 7.76 27.26
N THR A 895 -3.12 7.30 26.84
CA THR A 895 -4.36 7.43 27.62
C THR A 895 -4.75 6.06 28.15
N VAL A 896 -4.73 5.88 29.47
CA VAL A 896 -5.01 4.60 30.15
C VAL A 896 -6.14 4.80 31.16
N ASP A 897 -7.35 4.41 30.77
CA ASP A 897 -8.52 4.41 31.65
C ASP A 897 -8.96 2.98 31.97
N CYS A 898 -8.55 2.51 33.15
CA CYS A 898 -8.97 1.24 33.72
C CYS A 898 -10.11 1.40 34.74
N ALA A 899 -10.54 2.61 35.10
CA ALA A 899 -11.44 2.79 36.25
C ALA A 899 -12.92 2.57 35.95
N THR A 900 -13.34 2.72 34.70
CA THR A 900 -14.75 2.57 34.26
C THR A 900 -15.29 1.16 34.43
N THR A 901 -14.40 0.15 34.48
CA THR A 901 -14.75 -1.27 34.49
C THR A 901 -15.14 -1.84 35.86
N ALA A 902 -14.79 -1.17 36.97
CA ALA A 902 -14.91 -1.74 38.32
C ALA A 902 -16.36 -1.90 38.83
N ARG A 903 -17.35 -1.24 38.20
CA ARG A 903 -18.78 -1.50 38.46
C ARG A 903 -19.33 -2.69 37.67
N GLN A 904 -18.64 -3.11 36.61
CA GLN A 904 -19.14 -4.07 35.63
C GLN A 904 -18.56 -5.47 35.81
N TYR A 905 -17.33 -5.61 36.35
CA TYR A 905 -16.75 -6.92 36.71
C TYR A 905 -17.29 -7.53 38.02
N ALA A 906 -17.99 -6.74 38.84
CA ALA A 906 -18.52 -7.18 40.13
C ALA A 906 -19.77 -8.09 40.01
N VAL A 907 -20.30 -8.31 38.82
CA VAL A 907 -21.65 -8.91 38.62
C VAL A 907 -21.62 -10.32 38.00
N SER A 908 -20.57 -10.73 37.30
CA SER A 908 -20.61 -11.93 36.44
C SER A 908 -19.55 -13.02 36.67
N ASP A 909 -18.45 -12.73 37.37
CA ASP A 909 -17.24 -13.54 37.17
C ASP A 909 -16.59 -14.05 38.48
N ALA A 910 -16.59 -15.37 38.67
CA ALA A 910 -16.18 -16.03 39.92
C ALA A 910 -14.73 -15.74 40.34
N VAL A 911 -13.85 -15.36 39.39
CA VAL A 911 -12.46 -14.94 39.64
C VAL A 911 -12.38 -13.52 40.25
N TYR A 912 -13.38 -12.68 40.01
CA TYR A 912 -13.37 -11.24 40.34
C TYR A 912 -14.33 -10.85 41.49
N THR A 913 -15.13 -11.80 42.00
CA THR A 913 -16.29 -11.56 42.89
C THR A 913 -16.02 -11.00 44.30
N ALA A 914 -14.80 -10.60 44.64
CA ALA A 914 -14.50 -10.04 45.96
C ALA A 914 -14.37 -8.51 46.01
N HIS A 915 -14.05 -7.82 44.91
CA HIS A 915 -13.73 -6.38 44.98
C HIS A 915 -14.22 -5.60 43.75
N ALA A 916 -14.90 -4.48 43.97
CA ALA A 916 -15.24 -3.49 42.94
C ALA A 916 -14.01 -2.68 42.47
N ALA A 917 -12.84 -3.32 42.44
CA ALA A 917 -11.54 -2.76 42.18
C ALA A 917 -10.94 -3.33 40.89
N THR A 918 -10.16 -2.53 40.20
CA THR A 918 -9.41 -2.87 38.97
C THR A 918 -7.95 -3.06 39.31
N GLY A 919 -7.18 -3.60 38.37
CA GLY A 919 -5.74 -3.55 38.43
C GLY A 919 -5.20 -2.13 38.16
N PRO A 920 -3.89 -1.92 38.36
CA PRO A 920 -3.25 -0.64 38.09
C PRO A 920 -3.11 -0.34 36.59
N ALA A 921 -3.07 0.96 36.28
CA ALA A 921 -2.90 1.46 34.92
C ALA A 921 -1.49 1.15 34.38
N VAL A 922 -0.46 1.32 35.21
CA VAL A 922 0.93 1.01 34.83
C VAL A 922 1.67 0.39 36.01
N ILE A 923 2.35 -0.72 35.77
CA ILE A 923 3.34 -1.29 36.70
C ILE A 923 4.62 -1.53 35.94
N VAL A 924 5.73 -1.04 36.49
CA VAL A 924 7.07 -1.41 36.09
C VAL A 924 7.78 -1.94 37.32
N LEU A 925 8.17 -3.20 37.27
CA LEU A 925 8.95 -3.86 38.31
C LEU A 925 10.17 -4.48 37.65
N ASN A 926 11.30 -3.77 37.70
CA ASN A 926 12.52 -4.21 37.02
C ASN A 926 13.29 -5.25 37.84
N ARG A 927 14.38 -5.80 37.27
CA ARG A 927 15.31 -6.70 37.97
C ARG A 927 16.15 -5.95 39.01
N LEU A 928 16.59 -6.66 40.03
CA LEU A 928 17.47 -6.13 41.08
C LEU A 928 18.94 -6.16 40.58
N GLY A 929 19.63 -5.02 40.54
CA GLY A 929 20.99 -4.93 39.99
C GLY A 929 22.01 -5.86 40.69
N ALA A 930 22.78 -6.63 39.91
CA ALA A 930 23.80 -7.55 40.44
C ALA A 930 25.02 -6.81 41.00
N GLU A 931 25.47 -7.19 42.21
CA GLU A 931 26.78 -6.76 42.75
C GLU A 931 27.91 -7.43 41.96
N THR A 932 28.45 -6.74 40.96
CA THR A 932 29.63 -7.21 40.22
C THR A 932 30.91 -6.92 41.02
N ALA A 933 32.02 -7.62 40.71
CA ALA A 933 33.32 -7.28 41.29
C ALA A 933 33.73 -5.81 41.03
N ALA A 934 33.19 -5.18 39.97
CA ALA A 934 33.33 -3.77 39.68
C ALA A 934 32.50 -2.85 40.63
N SER A 935 31.36 -3.32 41.14
CA SER A 935 30.55 -2.57 42.12
C SER A 935 31.21 -2.48 43.49
N ARG A 936 32.14 -3.40 43.84
CA ARG A 936 32.98 -3.31 45.04
C ARG A 936 34.13 -2.30 44.92
N ALA A 937 34.44 -1.85 43.70
CA ALA A 937 35.52 -0.89 43.41
C ALA A 937 35.02 0.55 43.17
N GLY A 938 33.78 0.86 43.57
CA GLY A 938 33.21 2.21 43.48
C GLY A 938 32.77 2.64 42.07
N HIS A 939 32.59 1.70 41.13
CA HIS A 939 32.02 1.99 39.81
C HIS A 939 30.49 1.80 39.79
N VAL A 940 29.82 2.74 39.13
CA VAL A 940 28.37 2.93 38.90
C VAL A 940 27.59 1.61 38.86
N ARG A 941 26.60 1.44 39.75
CA ARG A 941 25.50 0.48 39.55
C ARG A 941 24.86 0.83 38.20
N ARG A 942 24.59 -0.13 37.31
CA ARG A 942 23.91 0.15 36.04
C ARG A 942 22.42 -0.15 36.23
N ASP A 943 21.73 0.72 36.94
CA ASP A 943 20.30 0.57 37.17
C ASP A 943 19.55 1.28 36.01
N GLY A 944 18.54 0.63 35.40
CA GLY A 944 17.96 1.06 34.11
C GLY A 944 17.34 2.48 34.08
N VAL A 945 17.18 3.05 32.87
CA VAL A 945 16.57 4.38 32.63
C VAL A 945 15.09 4.24 32.32
N VAL A 946 14.24 4.99 33.04
CA VAL A 946 12.79 5.07 32.78
C VAL A 946 12.35 6.51 32.56
N GLN A 947 11.65 6.75 31.45
CA GLN A 947 10.99 8.01 31.13
C GLN A 947 9.48 7.77 31.04
N PHE A 948 8.74 8.42 31.92
CA PHE A 948 7.28 8.36 32.00
C PHE A 948 6.72 9.77 31.84
N ASP A 949 6.24 10.13 30.64
CA ASP A 949 5.85 11.50 30.35
C ASP A 949 4.53 11.69 29.59
N ALA A 950 3.82 12.79 29.88
CA ALA A 950 2.60 13.20 29.17
C ALA A 950 1.48 12.13 29.13
N ASN A 951 1.44 11.19 30.08
CA ASN A 951 0.41 10.15 30.14
C ASN A 951 -0.82 10.61 30.93
N GLN A 952 -1.98 10.07 30.58
CA GLN A 952 -3.22 10.17 31.37
C GLN A 952 -3.58 8.79 31.89
N CYS A 953 -3.59 8.59 33.21
CA CYS A 953 -3.83 7.29 33.83
C CYS A 953 -4.93 7.38 34.88
N THR A 954 -5.94 6.50 34.80
CA THR A 954 -6.98 6.33 35.82
C THR A 954 -7.16 4.84 36.13
N ALA A 955 -7.20 4.49 37.41
CA ALA A 955 -7.55 3.13 37.86
C ALA A 955 -8.29 3.15 39.22
N ARG A 956 -8.99 2.06 39.52
CA ARG A 956 -9.71 1.82 40.78
C ARG A 956 -9.05 0.66 41.55
N CYS A 957 -7.78 0.79 41.90
CA CYS A 957 -7.01 -0.25 42.60
C CYS A 957 -6.68 0.16 44.05
N ASP A 958 -6.56 -0.81 44.96
CA ASP A 958 -6.13 -0.56 46.36
C ASP A 958 -4.64 -0.19 46.47
N GLY A 959 -3.85 -0.50 45.45
CA GLY A 959 -2.44 -0.14 45.30
C GLY A 959 -2.20 1.25 44.71
N ALA A 960 -1.08 1.42 44.01
CA ALA A 960 -0.80 2.65 43.25
C ALA A 960 -1.31 2.53 41.80
N VAL A 961 -1.98 3.57 41.27
CA VAL A 961 -2.43 3.62 39.87
C VAL A 961 -1.25 3.45 38.91
N VAL A 962 -0.12 4.09 39.23
CA VAL A 962 1.16 3.93 38.54
C VAL A 962 2.24 3.53 39.54
N THR A 963 2.91 2.41 39.28
CA THR A 963 4.05 1.92 40.07
C THR A 963 5.30 1.82 39.19
N LEU A 964 6.39 2.47 39.60
CA LEU A 964 7.71 2.35 39.00
C LEU A 964 8.69 1.89 40.09
N ALA A 965 9.11 0.63 40.05
CA ALA A 965 9.91 -0.01 41.09
C ALA A 965 11.20 -0.62 40.53
N LEU A 966 12.30 -0.51 41.31
CA LEU A 966 13.65 -0.99 40.95
C LEU A 966 14.21 -0.34 39.69
N VAL A 967 13.89 0.92 39.49
CA VAL A 967 14.32 1.74 38.35
C VAL A 967 15.55 2.55 38.75
N GLY A 968 16.56 2.72 37.89
CA GLY A 968 17.78 3.48 38.23
C GLY A 968 17.58 4.98 38.15
N THR A 969 17.78 5.52 36.96
CA THR A 969 17.47 6.92 36.62
C THR A 969 16.02 7.04 36.12
N THR A 970 15.19 7.84 36.79
CA THR A 970 13.75 7.95 36.46
C THR A 970 13.30 9.39 36.23
N THR A 971 12.63 9.64 35.11
CA THR A 971 11.96 10.92 34.81
C THR A 971 10.45 10.72 34.75
N VAL A 972 9.70 11.48 35.54
CA VAL A 972 8.23 11.47 35.58
C VAL A 972 7.72 12.89 35.36
N THR A 973 7.24 13.22 34.16
CA THR A 973 6.87 14.61 33.82
C THR A 973 5.59 14.78 33.00
N GLY A 974 4.80 15.81 33.29
CA GLY A 974 3.62 16.14 32.47
C GLY A 974 2.45 15.15 32.57
N ASN A 975 2.44 14.24 33.54
CA ASN A 975 1.42 13.19 33.64
C ASN A 975 0.19 13.63 34.42
N THR A 976 -0.95 13.03 34.12
CA THR A 976 -2.25 13.22 34.77
C THR A 976 -2.68 11.87 35.35
N VAL A 977 -2.57 11.68 36.66
CA VAL A 977 -2.82 10.38 37.31
C VAL A 977 -3.94 10.48 38.35
N ARG A 978 -5.08 9.89 38.05
CA ARG A 978 -6.30 9.96 38.86
C ARG A 978 -6.60 8.63 39.54
N ARG A 979 -6.73 8.66 40.87
CA ARG A 979 -7.16 7.52 41.68
C ARG A 979 -8.68 7.56 41.87
N ALA A 980 -9.37 6.43 41.68
CA ALA A 980 -10.82 6.36 41.88
C ALA A 980 -11.25 5.91 43.30
N GLU A 981 -10.39 5.22 44.07
CA GLU A 981 -10.67 4.67 45.41
C GLU A 981 -9.60 5.03 46.44
N SER A 982 -9.35 4.21 47.49
CA SER A 982 -8.18 4.24 48.39
C SER A 982 -6.90 3.80 47.65
N GLY A 983 -5.69 4.10 48.18
CA GLY A 983 -4.41 3.69 47.56
C GLY A 983 -3.46 4.84 47.28
N TYR A 984 -2.69 4.81 46.19
CA TYR A 984 -1.78 5.90 45.77
C TYR A 984 -2.00 6.26 44.29
N SER A 985 -1.76 7.51 43.89
CA SER A 985 -1.76 7.89 42.47
C SER A 985 -0.47 7.43 41.79
N LEU A 986 0.67 7.68 42.42
CA LEU A 986 2.00 7.36 41.89
C LEU A 986 2.87 6.77 42.99
N ALA A 987 3.58 5.68 42.70
CA ALA A 987 4.62 5.14 43.56
C ALA A 987 5.91 4.94 42.77
N VAL A 988 6.97 5.66 43.14
CA VAL A 988 8.33 5.49 42.60
C VAL A 988 9.23 4.94 43.70
N LEU A 989 9.68 3.70 43.53
CA LEU A 989 10.28 2.86 44.55
C LEU A 989 11.67 2.39 44.13
N GLY A 990 12.67 2.52 45.00
CA GLY A 990 14.04 2.04 44.73
C GLY A 990 14.77 2.76 43.59
N ALA A 991 14.55 4.08 43.42
CA ALA A 991 15.31 4.92 42.50
C ALA A 991 16.73 5.18 43.04
N THR A 992 17.69 4.35 42.63
CA THR A 992 19.04 4.27 43.22
C THR A 992 20.01 5.35 42.76
N GLU A 993 19.84 5.88 41.53
CA GLU A 993 20.75 6.86 40.92
C GLU A 993 20.19 8.29 40.91
N GLY A 994 18.87 8.44 40.71
CA GLY A 994 18.19 9.73 40.74
C GLY A 994 16.78 9.70 40.15
N ALA A 995 15.91 10.59 40.65
CA ALA A 995 14.55 10.75 40.13
C ALA A 995 14.21 12.23 39.90
N ALA A 996 13.76 12.57 38.69
CA ALA A 996 13.23 13.88 38.32
C ALA A 996 11.70 13.78 38.17
N ILE A 997 10.95 14.41 39.06
CA ILE A 997 9.48 14.31 39.10
C ILE A 997 8.90 15.73 39.10
N THR A 998 8.38 16.20 37.95
CA THR A 998 7.97 17.60 37.76
C THR A 998 6.71 17.73 36.90
N GLY A 999 5.89 18.75 37.13
CA GLY A 999 4.76 19.08 36.23
C GLY A 999 3.69 17.99 36.10
N ASN A 1000 3.46 17.18 37.14
CA ASN A 1000 2.42 16.14 37.15
C ASN A 1000 1.18 16.62 37.90
N VAL A 1001 0.00 16.13 37.53
CA VAL A 1001 -1.28 16.33 38.23
C VAL A 1001 -1.73 14.99 38.80
N LEU A 1002 -1.67 14.85 40.12
CA LEU A 1002 -1.95 13.62 40.86
C LEU A 1002 -3.19 13.83 41.74
N TRP A 1003 -4.27 13.08 41.50
CA TRP A 1003 -5.44 13.09 42.41
C TRP A 1003 -5.31 11.98 43.44
N GLY A 1004 -4.63 12.29 44.55
CA GLY A 1004 -4.33 11.35 45.62
C GLY A 1004 -2.89 11.44 46.15
N PRO A 1005 -2.54 10.65 47.18
CA PRO A 1005 -1.21 10.60 47.73
C PRO A 1005 -0.23 9.91 46.76
N ALA A 1006 1.05 10.27 46.83
CA ALA A 1006 2.11 9.65 46.06
C ALA A 1006 3.29 9.24 46.96
N VAL A 1007 4.00 8.19 46.55
CA VAL A 1007 5.20 7.65 47.20
C VAL A 1007 6.40 8.02 46.34
N LEU A 1008 7.33 8.80 46.88
CA LEU A 1008 8.47 9.35 46.16
C LEU A 1008 9.79 8.93 46.82
N PRO A 1009 10.92 8.85 46.09
CA PRO A 1009 12.20 8.42 46.64
C PRO A 1009 12.74 9.35 47.74
N ALA A 1010 13.50 8.77 48.68
CA ALA A 1010 14.18 9.50 49.76
C ALA A 1010 15.49 10.18 49.28
N GLY A 1011 15.97 11.21 49.99
CA GLY A 1011 17.30 11.83 49.72
C GLY A 1011 17.35 12.84 48.56
N ARG A 1012 16.24 13.50 48.23
CA ARG A 1012 16.17 14.51 47.15
C ARG A 1012 16.95 15.79 47.51
N PRO A 1013 17.60 16.47 46.55
CA PRO A 1013 18.51 17.60 46.81
C PRO A 1013 17.82 18.92 47.22
N PHE A 1014 16.53 18.90 47.56
CA PHE A 1014 15.74 20.08 47.88
C PHE A 1014 15.50 20.21 49.39
N PRO A 1015 15.62 21.40 49.99
CA PRO A 1015 15.33 21.61 51.41
C PRO A 1015 13.83 21.61 51.69
N ALA A 1016 13.41 21.17 52.87
CA ALA A 1016 12.01 21.28 53.33
C ALA A 1016 11.52 22.75 53.29
N PRO A 1017 10.26 23.02 52.88
CA PRO A 1017 9.18 22.08 52.54
C PRO A 1017 9.15 21.64 51.07
N LEU A 1018 10.13 22.04 50.26
CA LEU A 1018 10.27 21.67 48.84
C LEU A 1018 10.87 20.26 48.67
N ASP A 1019 11.26 19.60 49.75
CA ASP A 1019 11.71 18.20 49.76
C ASP A 1019 10.58 17.22 49.37
N ASN A 1020 9.31 17.60 49.58
CA ASN A 1020 8.17 16.74 49.30
C ASN A 1020 7.54 16.95 47.89
N TRP A 1021 7.60 18.14 47.28
CA TRP A 1021 6.96 18.58 45.99
C TRP A 1021 5.45 18.25 45.82
N LEU A 1022 4.89 17.41 46.69
CA LEU A 1022 3.53 16.90 46.68
C LEU A 1022 2.49 18.03 46.62
N PRO A 1023 2.56 19.11 47.42
CA PRO A 1023 1.56 20.18 47.40
C PRO A 1023 1.37 20.88 46.05
N PHE A 1024 2.37 20.84 45.16
CA PHE A 1024 2.33 21.47 43.84
C PHE A 1024 1.89 20.52 42.72
N ASN A 1025 1.92 19.21 42.98
CA ASN A 1025 1.53 18.19 42.01
C ASN A 1025 0.25 17.44 42.43
N THR A 1026 -0.24 17.59 43.67
CA THR A 1026 -1.43 16.87 44.15
C THR A 1026 -2.66 17.77 44.23
N VAL A 1027 -3.76 17.28 43.65
CA VAL A 1027 -5.10 17.82 43.88
C VAL A 1027 -5.71 16.97 45.00
N ARG A 1028 -6.06 17.63 46.12
CA ARG A 1028 -6.64 16.95 47.29
C ARG A 1028 -8.05 16.46 47.06
#